data_AF-A0A1V3Q2X0-F1
#
_entry.id   AF-A0A1V3Q2X0-F1
#
_cell.length_a   1.000
_cell.length_b   1.000
_cell.length_c   1.000
_cell.angle_alpha   90.00
_cell.angle_beta   90.00
_cell.angle_gamma   90.00
#
_symmetry.space_group_name_H-M   'P 1'
#
loop_
_entity.id
_entity.type
_entity.pdbx_description
1 polymer ?
#
loop_
_entity_poly.entity_id
_entity_poly.type
_entity_poly.pdbx_seq_one_letter_code
_entity_poly.pdbx_strand_id
1 'polypeptide(L)'
;MAINIARERLRQWQFDWRNLLPLVGGTLLLLLGLFCAWQTWLIAGESDAIARVHAAQDQAVQALADEIAMQRGKIEKVLATTDPVTLMSDPAQSAAALRQQLPQVKRLELYSGDLNEVLKANYHNFGYAKAAQLMAAQSADGVPLAQSVSYGGGDRRLSLVIPLGPPQQAQAWAWIELPFEPLRQRFESISPAGGRLDLRQGDEHGGLNLLTHGSGSTQAEATGKLVPGSTFNVGVGLPGAFIVLPHSWLLSGLLALLGLGGGGFLLWLRVHLAAPEASEAVPVVEIEDAPASAKPVAPPAPAARPAPPIAPMVSVDPSIFRAYDVRGVVGKTLNNQVAHALGQSIGALMNEKGLREIVVGRDGRLSGPELAGALADGLRAAGIDVIDVGAAPTPVVYYAAYRFNTGCCVAVTGSHNPPDYNGFKIVVGGETLSEGAIQDLYQRIASGALESGGQGSLRQLDVAPDYVEKIVSDVLAERRLKIVVDCGNGIPGAIAPQVLEGVGCEVIPLYCDVDGTFPNHHPDPSDPANLEDLILSVKQTGADLGLAFDGDGDRLGVVTQSGEIIYPDRLLMLFARDVLSRQPGATIIYDVKCTNHLKGQILDAGGSPLMWRTGHSLIKAKMRETAAELAGEMSGHFFFKERWYGFDDGIYAAARLLEILAGDLQGRTPEEIFATLPNSVSTPELKIELAEGEHYRFMDKLRQQASFDEATLITIDGVRADWPDGWGLVRASNTTPVLVLRFEADNPVALKRIQQIFRKQLLAVDFKLKLPF
;
A
#
# COMPACT_ATOMS: atom_id res chain seq x y z
N MET A 1 -60.77 -37.76 -16.51
CA MET A 1 -61.30 -36.76 -17.46
C MET A 1 -60.48 -35.47 -17.49
N ALA A 2 -59.96 -34.96 -16.37
CA ALA A 2 -59.07 -33.78 -16.34
C ALA A 2 -57.67 -33.96 -16.99
N ILE A 3 -57.13 -35.19 -17.05
CA ILE A 3 -55.80 -35.46 -17.65
C ILE A 3 -55.84 -35.43 -19.19
N ASN A 4 -56.99 -35.71 -19.82
CA ASN A 4 -57.12 -35.65 -21.28
C ASN A 4 -57.25 -34.20 -21.79
N ILE A 5 -57.88 -33.31 -21.01
CA ILE A 5 -58.03 -31.88 -21.35
C ILE A 5 -56.68 -31.14 -21.24
N ALA A 6 -55.82 -31.53 -20.29
CA ALA A 6 -54.46 -30.99 -20.19
C ALA A 6 -53.54 -31.45 -21.35
N ARG A 7 -53.70 -32.70 -21.82
CA ARG A 7 -52.99 -33.21 -23.02
C ARG A 7 -53.49 -32.58 -24.33
N GLU A 8 -54.76 -32.17 -24.41
CA GLU A 8 -55.29 -31.45 -25.57
C GLU A 8 -54.86 -29.97 -25.61
N ARG A 9 -54.77 -29.28 -24.47
CA ARG A 9 -54.27 -27.89 -24.43
C ARG A 9 -52.76 -27.77 -24.71
N LEU A 10 -51.96 -28.77 -24.36
CA LEU A 10 -50.52 -28.81 -24.71
C LEU A 10 -50.26 -29.23 -26.17
N ARG A 11 -51.26 -29.76 -26.89
CA ARG A 11 -51.16 -30.12 -28.32
C ARG A 11 -51.49 -28.99 -29.29
N GLN A 12 -51.98 -27.84 -28.80
CA GLN A 12 -52.41 -26.72 -29.63
C GLN A 12 -51.39 -25.59 -29.79
N TRP A 13 -50.20 -25.67 -29.19
CA TRP A 13 -49.08 -24.83 -29.60
C TRP A 13 -48.35 -25.48 -30.78
N GLN A 14 -49.01 -25.48 -31.94
CA GLN A 14 -48.28 -25.65 -33.19
C GLN A 14 -47.50 -24.35 -33.43
N PHE A 15 -46.25 -24.30 -32.92
CA PHE A 15 -45.32 -23.27 -33.34
C PHE A 15 -45.18 -23.36 -34.86
N ASP A 16 -45.53 -22.28 -35.54
CA ASP A 16 -45.32 -22.17 -36.98
C ASP A 16 -43.83 -21.95 -37.24
N TRP A 17 -43.07 -23.03 -37.13
CA TRP A 17 -41.64 -23.06 -37.34
C TRP A 17 -41.25 -22.57 -38.74
N ARG A 18 -42.16 -22.61 -39.73
CA ARG A 18 -41.93 -22.07 -41.06
C ARG A 18 -41.83 -20.54 -41.07
N ASN A 19 -42.56 -19.85 -40.19
CA ASN A 19 -42.49 -18.39 -40.06
C ASN A 19 -41.48 -17.94 -38.99
N LEU A 20 -41.24 -18.76 -37.97
CA LEU A 20 -40.33 -18.45 -36.86
C LEU A 20 -38.86 -18.73 -37.17
N LEU A 21 -38.51 -19.82 -37.88
CA LEU A 21 -37.11 -20.10 -38.21
C LEU A 21 -36.46 -19.00 -39.08
N PRO A 22 -37.10 -18.50 -40.16
CA PRO A 22 -36.52 -17.44 -40.97
C PRO A 22 -36.42 -16.11 -40.22
N LEU A 23 -37.35 -15.84 -39.30
CA LEU A 23 -37.30 -14.67 -38.44
C LEU A 23 -36.13 -14.75 -37.45
N VAL A 24 -36.06 -15.83 -36.67
CA VAL A 24 -35.02 -16.01 -35.65
C VAL A 24 -33.65 -16.12 -36.31
N GLY A 25 -33.52 -16.93 -37.36
CA GLY A 25 -32.27 -17.07 -38.11
C GLY A 25 -31.85 -15.78 -38.82
N GLY A 26 -32.80 -15.06 -39.43
CA GLY A 26 -32.56 -13.78 -40.09
C GLY A 26 -32.12 -12.68 -39.11
N THR A 27 -32.82 -12.56 -37.98
CA THR A 27 -32.46 -11.61 -36.91
C THR A 27 -31.10 -11.95 -36.29
N LEU A 28 -30.81 -13.22 -36.00
CA LEU A 28 -29.50 -13.63 -35.46
C LEU A 28 -28.36 -13.35 -36.44
N LEU A 29 -28.55 -13.61 -37.73
CA LEU A 29 -27.54 -13.31 -38.75
C LEU A 29 -27.33 -11.80 -38.96
N LEU A 30 -28.39 -11.00 -38.90
CA LEU A 30 -28.26 -9.53 -38.91
C LEU A 30 -27.49 -9.02 -37.69
N LEU A 31 -27.81 -9.51 -36.49
CA LEU A 31 -27.10 -9.14 -35.28
C LEU A 31 -25.62 -9.55 -35.33
N LEU A 32 -25.34 -10.76 -35.84
CA LEU A 32 -23.97 -11.23 -36.05
C LEU A 32 -23.23 -10.40 -37.11
N GLY A 33 -23.92 -10.04 -38.20
CA GLY A 33 -23.38 -9.18 -39.26
C GLY A 33 -23.07 -7.76 -38.77
N LEU A 34 -23.97 -7.16 -37.99
CA LEU A 34 -23.76 -5.86 -37.32
C LEU A 34 -22.61 -5.93 -36.31
N PHE A 35 -22.51 -7.01 -35.54
CA PHE A 35 -21.39 -7.26 -34.63
C PHE A 35 -20.07 -7.35 -35.40
N CYS A 36 -20.01 -8.13 -36.49
CA CYS A 36 -18.80 -8.23 -37.32
C CYS A 36 -18.45 -6.91 -38.01
N ALA A 37 -19.44 -6.10 -38.43
CA ALA A 37 -19.22 -4.78 -38.99
C ALA A 37 -18.61 -3.83 -37.95
N TRP A 38 -19.14 -3.84 -36.72
CA TRP A 38 -18.59 -3.08 -35.60
C TRP A 38 -17.16 -3.52 -35.24
N GLN A 39 -16.89 -4.82 -35.19
CA GLN A 39 -15.55 -5.38 -34.97
C GLN A 39 -14.57 -5.01 -36.10
N THR A 40 -15.02 -5.00 -37.36
CA THR A 40 -14.23 -4.55 -38.51
C THR A 40 -13.86 -3.07 -38.38
N TRP A 41 -14.80 -2.24 -37.93
CA TRP A 41 -14.56 -0.83 -37.68
C TRP A 41 -13.56 -0.60 -36.55
N LEU A 42 -13.63 -1.39 -35.46
CA LEU A 42 -12.65 -1.36 -34.38
C LEU A 42 -11.24 -1.78 -34.85
N ILE A 43 -11.13 -2.89 -35.59
CA ILE A 43 -9.85 -3.37 -36.17
C ILE A 43 -9.25 -2.31 -37.10
N ALA A 44 -10.07 -1.67 -37.95
CA ALA A 44 -9.60 -0.63 -38.85
C ALA A 44 -9.13 0.64 -38.12
N GLY A 45 -9.75 0.98 -36.99
CA GLY A 45 -9.42 2.19 -36.22
C GLY A 45 -8.29 2.02 -35.20
N GLU A 46 -7.89 0.79 -34.87
CA GLU A 46 -6.92 0.48 -33.82
C GLU A 46 -5.50 0.95 -34.16
N SER A 47 -5.02 0.65 -35.37
CA SER A 47 -3.66 1.07 -35.80
C SER A 47 -3.52 2.59 -35.82
N ASP A 48 -4.55 3.30 -36.28
CA ASP A 48 -4.58 4.76 -36.25
C ASP A 48 -4.67 5.30 -34.82
N ALA A 49 -5.35 4.60 -33.91
CA ALA A 49 -5.41 4.98 -32.50
C ALA A 49 -4.07 4.82 -31.80
N ILE A 50 -3.39 3.69 -32.00
CA ILE A 50 -2.03 3.44 -31.48
C ILE A 50 -1.06 4.49 -32.01
N ALA A 51 -1.07 4.76 -33.31
CA ALA A 51 -0.21 5.78 -33.93
C ALA A 51 -0.45 7.17 -33.34
N ARG A 52 -1.69 7.55 -33.03
CA ARG A 52 -1.99 8.83 -32.38
C ARG A 52 -1.46 8.90 -30.94
N VAL A 53 -1.49 7.80 -30.19
CA VAL A 53 -0.92 7.75 -28.82
C VAL A 53 0.59 7.88 -28.86
N HIS A 54 1.28 7.18 -29.78
CA HIS A 54 2.72 7.35 -29.96
C HIS A 54 3.09 8.76 -30.44
N ALA A 55 2.28 9.39 -31.29
CA ALA A 55 2.48 10.79 -31.66
C ALA A 55 2.30 11.74 -30.46
N ALA A 56 1.34 11.46 -29.57
CA ALA A 56 1.16 12.21 -28.34
C ALA A 56 2.34 12.01 -27.37
N GLN A 57 2.91 10.81 -27.31
CA GLN A 57 4.14 10.52 -26.56
C GLN A 57 5.31 11.35 -27.07
N ASP A 58 5.53 11.39 -28.40
CA ASP A 58 6.58 12.21 -29.02
C ASP A 58 6.39 13.69 -28.74
N GLN A 59 5.14 14.17 -28.83
CA GLN A 59 4.80 15.55 -28.47
C GLN A 59 5.10 15.85 -27.00
N ALA A 60 4.82 14.91 -26.09
CA ALA A 60 5.10 15.06 -24.67
C ALA A 60 6.60 15.08 -24.37
N VAL A 61 7.36 14.18 -24.99
CA VAL A 61 8.82 14.17 -24.89
C VAL A 61 9.41 15.51 -25.34
N GLN A 62 8.99 16.01 -26.50
CA GLN A 62 9.48 17.28 -27.03
C GLN A 62 9.08 18.47 -26.13
N ALA A 63 7.81 18.56 -25.71
CA ALA A 63 7.32 19.67 -24.90
C ALA A 63 8.02 19.73 -23.52
N LEU A 64 8.29 18.58 -22.92
CA LEU A 64 9.03 18.49 -21.65
C LEU A 64 10.50 18.86 -21.84
N ALA A 65 11.15 18.36 -22.89
CA ALA A 65 12.54 18.71 -23.21
C ALA A 65 12.71 20.21 -23.44
N ASP A 66 11.79 20.83 -24.20
CA ASP A 66 11.78 22.26 -24.47
C ASP A 66 11.58 23.09 -23.19
N GLU A 67 10.69 22.66 -22.30
CA GLU A 67 10.48 23.33 -21.01
C GLU A 67 11.74 23.25 -20.12
N ILE A 68 12.37 22.08 -20.02
CA ILE A 68 13.60 21.90 -19.24
C ILE A 68 14.73 22.74 -19.82
N ALA A 69 14.91 22.71 -21.15
CA ALA A 69 15.92 23.51 -21.84
C ALA A 69 15.68 25.01 -21.67
N MET A 70 14.41 25.46 -21.74
CA MET A 70 14.06 26.85 -21.51
C MET A 70 14.38 27.29 -20.07
N GLN A 71 14.00 26.49 -19.06
CA GLN A 71 14.28 26.81 -17.66
C GLN A 71 15.78 26.86 -17.39
N ARG A 72 16.52 25.85 -17.87
CA ARG A 72 17.99 25.81 -17.79
C ARG A 72 18.63 27.04 -18.45
N GLY A 73 18.24 27.36 -19.68
CA GLY A 73 18.80 28.49 -20.43
C GLY A 73 18.51 29.85 -19.79
N LYS A 74 17.36 30.03 -19.10
CA LYS A 74 17.08 31.26 -18.33
C LYS A 74 18.05 31.42 -17.18
N ILE A 75 18.37 30.34 -16.47
CA ILE A 75 19.27 30.38 -15.32
C ILE A 75 20.72 30.54 -15.80
N GLU A 76 21.14 29.80 -16.82
CA GLU A 76 22.47 29.91 -17.42
C GLU A 76 22.77 31.35 -17.86
N LYS A 77 21.80 32.06 -18.45
CA LYS A 77 21.97 33.48 -18.84
C LYS A 77 22.26 34.40 -17.65
N VAL A 78 21.64 34.16 -16.49
CA VAL A 78 21.90 34.95 -15.28
C VAL A 78 23.26 34.59 -14.69
N LEU A 79 23.54 33.30 -14.57
CA LEU A 79 24.80 32.81 -14.02
C LEU A 79 26.02 33.21 -14.87
N ALA A 80 25.89 33.28 -16.19
CA ALA A 80 26.96 33.68 -17.10
C ALA A 80 27.42 35.15 -16.94
N THR A 81 26.62 35.99 -16.28
CA THR A 81 26.97 37.41 -16.04
C THR A 81 27.86 37.63 -14.82
N THR A 82 28.13 36.58 -14.04
CA THR A 82 28.85 36.67 -12.77
C THR A 82 30.15 35.88 -12.83
N ASP A 83 31.20 36.41 -12.22
CA ASP A 83 32.50 35.75 -12.12
C ASP A 83 32.46 34.60 -11.08
N PRO A 84 32.78 33.33 -11.45
CA PRO A 84 32.75 32.19 -10.54
C PRO A 84 33.63 32.34 -9.30
N VAL A 85 34.79 33.00 -9.43
CA VAL A 85 35.71 33.22 -8.30
C VAL A 85 35.06 34.14 -7.26
N THR A 86 34.39 35.18 -7.71
CA THR A 86 33.63 36.10 -6.84
C THR A 86 32.48 35.37 -6.13
N LEU A 87 31.73 34.53 -6.83
CA LEU A 87 30.62 33.75 -6.27
C LEU A 87 31.06 32.79 -5.15
N MET A 88 32.24 32.18 -5.29
CA MET A 88 32.75 31.21 -4.31
C MET A 88 33.44 31.84 -3.10
N SER A 89 33.63 33.17 -3.08
CA SER A 89 34.21 33.87 -1.93
C SER A 89 33.28 33.88 -0.71
N ASP A 90 31.97 34.05 -0.93
CA ASP A 90 30.89 33.80 0.02
C ASP A 90 29.72 33.13 -0.72
N PRO A 91 29.71 31.78 -0.80
CA PRO A 91 28.72 31.03 -1.56
C PRO A 91 27.28 31.27 -1.07
N ALA A 92 27.08 31.44 0.23
CA ALA A 92 25.74 31.60 0.82
C ALA A 92 25.16 32.98 0.50
N GLN A 93 25.95 34.04 0.67
CA GLN A 93 25.52 35.40 0.32
C GLN A 93 25.32 35.55 -1.19
N SER A 94 26.23 34.99 -1.98
CA SER A 94 26.15 35.01 -3.44
C SER A 94 24.92 34.28 -3.95
N ALA A 95 24.60 33.11 -3.36
CA ALA A 95 23.39 32.38 -3.71
C ALA A 95 22.11 33.17 -3.38
N ALA A 96 22.08 33.85 -2.23
CA ALA A 96 20.95 34.72 -1.86
C ALA A 96 20.78 35.90 -2.83
N ALA A 97 21.87 36.51 -3.30
CA ALA A 97 21.83 37.60 -4.28
C ALA A 97 21.36 37.12 -5.66
N LEU A 98 21.87 35.98 -6.14
CA LEU A 98 21.43 35.36 -7.40
C LEU A 98 19.94 35.01 -7.36
N ARG A 99 19.44 34.54 -6.22
CA ARG A 99 18.02 34.22 -6.04
C ARG A 99 17.10 35.44 -6.17
N GLN A 100 17.57 36.65 -5.83
CA GLN A 100 16.78 37.87 -6.06
C GLN A 100 16.57 38.17 -7.56
N GLN A 101 17.50 37.74 -8.41
CA GLN A 101 17.39 37.87 -9.88
C GLN A 101 16.59 36.72 -10.52
N LEU A 102 16.34 35.64 -9.78
CA LEU A 102 15.64 34.43 -10.22
C LEU A 102 14.44 34.15 -9.29
N PRO A 103 13.36 34.96 -9.34
CA PRO A 103 12.25 34.85 -8.39
C PRO A 103 11.51 33.51 -8.42
N GLN A 104 11.60 32.76 -9.53
CA GLN A 104 11.03 31.42 -9.66
C GLN A 104 11.82 30.34 -8.89
N VAL A 105 13.06 30.62 -8.47
CA VAL A 105 13.93 29.64 -7.81
C VAL A 105 13.54 29.47 -6.34
N LYS A 106 13.23 28.23 -5.96
CA LYS A 106 12.86 27.83 -4.60
C LYS A 106 14.07 27.61 -3.70
N ARG A 107 15.19 27.18 -4.27
CA ARG A 107 16.46 26.98 -3.57
C ARG A 107 17.62 27.09 -4.57
N LEU A 108 18.71 27.72 -4.16
CA LEU A 108 19.92 27.86 -4.95
C LEU A 108 21.10 27.70 -4.00
N GLU A 109 22.02 26.82 -4.34
CA GLU A 109 23.24 26.57 -3.59
C GLU A 109 24.42 26.44 -4.54
N LEU A 110 25.59 26.87 -4.07
CA LEU A 110 26.82 26.92 -4.86
C LEU A 110 27.85 25.97 -4.27
N TYR A 111 28.55 25.28 -5.16
CA TYR A 111 29.55 24.26 -4.84
C TYR A 111 30.83 24.49 -5.64
N SER A 112 31.96 24.08 -5.09
CA SER A 112 33.26 24.11 -5.73
C SER A 112 33.30 23.17 -6.94
N GLY A 113 34.16 23.50 -7.92
CA GLY A 113 34.28 22.69 -9.15
C GLY A 113 34.69 21.23 -8.89
N ASP A 114 35.47 20.99 -7.83
CA ASP A 114 35.94 19.65 -7.45
C ASP A 114 34.95 18.87 -6.56
N LEU A 115 33.86 19.52 -6.11
CA LEU A 115 32.82 18.98 -5.23
C LEU A 115 33.38 18.25 -4.00
N ASN A 116 34.55 18.64 -3.49
CA ASN A 116 35.16 18.02 -2.33
C ASN A 116 34.25 18.10 -1.09
N GLU A 117 33.48 19.17 -0.95
CA GLU A 117 32.48 19.30 0.11
C GLU A 117 31.33 18.29 -0.03
N VAL A 118 30.97 17.86 -1.25
CA VAL A 118 29.95 16.84 -1.48
C VAL A 118 30.53 15.48 -1.11
N LEU A 119 31.74 15.15 -1.55
CA LEU A 119 32.42 13.90 -1.19
C LEU A 119 32.62 13.72 0.32
N LYS A 120 32.79 14.82 1.05
CA LYS A 120 32.95 14.83 2.51
C LYS A 120 31.65 15.12 3.26
N ALA A 121 30.56 15.37 2.54
CA ALA A 121 29.28 15.68 3.17
C ALA A 121 28.74 14.44 3.87
N ASN A 122 28.08 14.66 5.00
CA ASN A 122 27.16 13.68 5.52
C ASN A 122 25.92 13.66 4.61
N TYR A 123 25.79 12.64 3.76
CA TYR A 123 24.69 12.51 2.79
C TYR A 123 23.30 12.48 3.42
N HIS A 124 23.20 12.11 4.69
CA HIS A 124 21.97 12.23 5.47
C HIS A 124 21.45 13.68 5.50
N ASN A 125 22.29 14.64 5.90
CA ASN A 125 21.92 16.06 5.98
C ASN A 125 21.95 16.75 4.61
N PHE A 126 22.78 16.24 3.71
CA PHE A 126 22.99 16.84 2.40
C PHE A 126 21.88 16.50 1.41
N GLY A 127 21.26 15.33 1.55
CA GLY A 127 20.26 14.76 0.64
C GLY A 127 20.91 13.87 -0.42
N TYR A 128 20.55 12.58 -0.43
CA TYR A 128 21.11 11.57 -1.34
C TYR A 128 20.88 11.89 -2.82
N ALA A 129 19.64 12.25 -3.19
CA ALA A 129 19.31 12.60 -4.57
C ALA A 129 20.13 13.79 -5.10
N LYS A 130 20.39 14.78 -4.24
CA LYS A 130 21.18 15.96 -4.54
C LYS A 130 22.68 15.63 -4.63
N ALA A 131 23.19 14.82 -3.70
CA ALA A 131 24.56 14.33 -3.74
C ALA A 131 24.81 13.56 -5.04
N ALA A 132 23.95 12.60 -5.38
CA ALA A 132 24.06 11.81 -6.61
C ALA A 132 24.05 12.69 -7.87
N GLN A 133 23.16 13.68 -7.93
CA GLN A 133 23.10 14.60 -9.06
C GLN A 133 24.34 15.49 -9.20
N LEU A 134 24.87 15.99 -8.08
CA LEU A 134 26.12 16.76 -8.07
C LEU A 134 27.31 15.87 -8.45
N MET A 135 27.40 14.65 -7.93
CA MET A 135 28.47 13.72 -8.28
C MET A 135 28.41 13.31 -9.76
N ALA A 136 27.21 13.15 -10.33
CA ALA A 136 27.04 12.90 -11.76
C ALA A 136 27.59 14.05 -12.64
N ALA A 137 27.73 15.26 -12.09
CA ALA A 137 28.33 16.40 -12.76
C ALA A 137 29.82 16.25 -13.05
N GLN A 138 30.51 15.37 -12.34
CA GLN A 138 31.92 15.07 -12.61
C GLN A 138 32.13 14.08 -13.77
N SER A 139 31.05 13.54 -14.35
CA SER A 139 31.15 12.63 -15.49
C SER A 139 31.61 13.33 -16.78
N ALA A 140 32.17 12.54 -17.72
CA ALA A 140 32.82 13.05 -18.92
C ALA A 140 31.91 13.87 -19.87
N ASP A 141 30.58 13.75 -19.72
CA ASP A 141 29.59 14.45 -20.55
C ASP A 141 29.25 15.88 -20.05
N GLY A 142 29.68 16.25 -18.84
CA GLY A 142 29.73 17.63 -18.32
C GLY A 142 28.40 18.34 -18.05
N VAL A 143 27.23 17.73 -18.34
CA VAL A 143 25.91 18.32 -18.09
C VAL A 143 25.02 17.35 -17.31
N PRO A 144 24.83 17.56 -16.00
CA PRO A 144 23.92 16.76 -15.19
C PRO A 144 22.49 16.83 -15.71
N LEU A 145 21.85 15.67 -15.73
CA LEU A 145 20.44 15.55 -16.07
C LEU A 145 19.56 16.22 -15.01
N ALA A 146 18.49 16.86 -15.48
CA ALA A 146 17.43 17.34 -14.61
C ALA A 146 16.72 16.15 -13.92
N GLN A 147 16.31 16.32 -12.67
CA GLN A 147 15.52 15.31 -11.96
C GLN A 147 14.46 15.95 -11.08
N SER A 148 13.42 15.19 -10.79
CA SER A 148 12.37 15.46 -9.81
C SER A 148 12.84 15.07 -8.41
N VAL A 149 12.53 15.92 -7.44
CA VAL A 149 12.73 15.69 -6.00
C VAL A 149 11.39 15.88 -5.30
N SER A 150 11.04 14.96 -4.41
CA SER A 150 9.82 15.02 -3.59
C SER A 150 10.18 15.40 -2.16
N TYR A 151 9.36 16.24 -1.52
CA TYR A 151 9.51 16.62 -0.11
C TYR A 151 8.34 16.12 0.76
N GLY A 152 7.57 15.15 0.25
CA GLY A 152 6.32 14.73 0.89
C GLY A 152 5.20 15.74 0.72
N GLY A 153 3.97 15.37 1.11
CA GLY A 153 2.80 16.26 1.08
C GLY A 153 2.41 16.79 -0.31
N GLY A 154 2.92 16.18 -1.39
CA GLY A 154 2.71 16.63 -2.77
C GLY A 154 3.63 17.77 -3.24
N ASP A 155 4.59 18.25 -2.41
CA ASP A 155 5.59 19.23 -2.83
C ASP A 155 6.69 18.56 -3.66
N ARG A 156 6.50 18.63 -4.98
CA ARG A 156 7.45 18.12 -5.98
C ARG A 156 8.16 19.28 -6.65
N ARG A 157 9.48 19.16 -6.80
CA ARG A 157 10.35 20.19 -7.38
C ARG A 157 11.22 19.62 -8.50
N LEU A 158 11.59 20.49 -9.44
CA LEU A 158 12.57 20.18 -10.49
C LEU A 158 13.94 20.67 -10.01
N SER A 159 14.93 19.78 -9.95
CA SER A 159 16.30 20.10 -9.59
C SER A 159 17.21 20.10 -10.81
N LEU A 160 18.07 21.10 -10.89
CA LEU A 160 19.07 21.30 -11.95
C LEU A 160 20.45 21.52 -11.34
N VAL A 161 21.49 20.99 -11.98
CA VAL A 161 22.88 21.40 -11.73
C VAL A 161 23.41 22.10 -12.97
N ILE A 162 23.99 23.29 -12.77
CA ILE A 162 24.50 24.15 -13.83
C ILE A 162 25.98 24.46 -13.56
N PRO A 163 26.89 24.21 -14.52
CA PRO A 163 28.29 24.58 -14.38
C PRO A 163 28.48 26.09 -14.44
N LEU A 164 29.37 26.60 -13.60
CA LEU A 164 29.89 27.96 -13.65
C LEU A 164 31.28 27.91 -14.32
N GLY A 165 31.36 28.40 -15.56
CA GLY A 165 32.53 28.26 -16.43
C GLY A 165 32.33 27.21 -17.53
N PRO A 166 33.39 26.79 -18.24
CA PRO A 166 33.32 25.78 -19.29
C PRO A 166 32.80 24.43 -18.75
N PRO A 167 31.82 23.76 -19.38
CA PRO A 167 31.23 22.51 -18.85
C PRO A 167 32.25 21.38 -18.61
N GLN A 168 33.30 21.29 -19.41
CA GLN A 168 34.36 20.27 -19.27
C GLN A 168 35.35 20.56 -18.13
N GLN A 169 35.32 21.77 -17.58
CA GLN A 169 36.20 22.21 -16.50
C GLN A 169 35.48 23.27 -15.65
N ALA A 170 34.35 22.87 -15.07
CA ALA A 170 33.53 23.76 -14.25
C ALA A 170 34.34 24.25 -13.06
N GLN A 171 34.37 25.58 -12.85
CA GLN A 171 35.08 26.19 -11.73
C GLN A 171 34.24 26.12 -10.44
N ALA A 172 32.92 26.09 -10.61
CA ALA A 172 31.93 25.90 -9.57
C ALA A 172 30.64 25.29 -10.17
N TRP A 173 29.74 24.83 -9.32
CA TRP A 173 28.45 24.26 -9.69
C TRP A 173 27.33 24.97 -8.94
N ALA A 174 26.25 25.32 -9.64
CA ALA A 174 25.02 25.80 -9.03
C ALA A 174 23.99 24.68 -9.01
N TRP A 175 23.56 24.26 -7.82
CA TRP A 175 22.41 23.37 -7.64
C TRP A 175 21.17 24.20 -7.35
N ILE A 176 20.12 24.01 -8.16
CA ILE A 176 18.95 24.88 -8.19
C ILE A 176 17.68 24.05 -8.14
N GLU A 177 16.71 24.48 -7.34
CA GLU A 177 15.36 23.94 -7.32
C GLU A 177 14.34 24.92 -7.89
N LEU A 178 13.49 24.40 -8.77
CA LEU A 178 12.39 25.09 -9.42
C LEU A 178 11.05 24.40 -9.08
N PRO A 179 9.92 25.11 -9.16
CA PRO A 179 8.60 24.51 -9.10
C PRO A 179 8.45 23.44 -10.20
N PHE A 180 7.84 22.30 -9.89
CA PHE A 180 7.52 21.26 -10.88
C PHE A 180 6.28 21.58 -11.72
N GLU A 181 5.48 22.56 -11.28
CA GLU A 181 4.20 22.94 -11.88
C GLU A 181 4.26 23.26 -13.39
N PRO A 182 5.27 23.98 -13.92
CA PRO A 182 5.37 24.20 -15.37
C PRO A 182 5.47 22.91 -16.18
N LEU A 183 6.24 21.92 -15.70
CA LEU A 183 6.35 20.62 -16.37
C LEU A 183 5.03 19.85 -16.32
N ARG A 184 4.36 19.87 -15.16
CA ARG A 184 3.02 19.29 -15.00
C ARG A 184 2.04 19.87 -16.01
N GLN A 185 1.96 21.19 -16.12
CA GLN A 185 1.05 21.86 -17.05
C GLN A 185 1.35 21.52 -18.51
N ARG A 186 2.64 21.46 -18.88
CA ARG A 186 3.04 21.03 -20.24
C ARG A 186 2.59 19.61 -20.53
N PHE A 187 2.83 18.68 -19.60
CA PHE A 187 2.46 17.28 -19.74
C PHE A 187 0.93 17.10 -19.84
N GLU A 188 0.17 17.70 -18.92
CA GLU A 188 -1.29 17.58 -18.85
C GLU A 188 -2.01 18.31 -19.99
N SER A 189 -1.33 19.24 -20.69
CA SER A 189 -1.91 19.91 -21.87
C SER A 189 -1.97 19.02 -23.12
N ILE A 190 -1.29 17.88 -23.11
CA ILE A 190 -1.14 17.00 -24.27
C ILE A 190 -2.21 15.92 -24.21
N SER A 191 -3.11 15.96 -25.20
CA SER A 191 -4.17 14.96 -25.31
C SER A 191 -3.57 13.56 -25.50
N PRO A 192 -3.93 12.57 -24.67
CA PRO A 192 -3.40 11.21 -24.78
C PRO A 192 -4.08 10.43 -25.91
N ALA A 193 -4.86 11.09 -26.77
CA ALA A 193 -5.50 10.54 -27.97
C ALA A 193 -6.31 9.23 -27.77
N GLY A 194 -6.92 9.07 -26.59
CA GLY A 194 -7.70 7.88 -26.21
C GLY A 194 -6.90 6.81 -25.45
N GLY A 195 -5.58 6.94 -25.38
CA GLY A 195 -4.70 6.12 -24.55
C GLY A 195 -4.39 6.75 -23.18
N ARG A 196 -3.18 6.50 -22.69
CA ARG A 196 -2.60 7.05 -21.46
C ARG A 196 -1.15 7.45 -21.68
N LEU A 197 -0.71 8.54 -21.08
CA LEU A 197 0.69 8.95 -20.98
C LEU A 197 1.10 8.90 -19.50
N ASP A 198 2.29 8.38 -19.24
CA ASP A 198 2.89 8.32 -17.91
C ASP A 198 4.25 9.04 -17.94
N LEU A 199 4.41 10.14 -17.21
CA LEU A 199 5.71 10.78 -16.99
C LEU A 199 6.40 10.07 -15.83
N ARG A 200 7.58 9.50 -16.07
CA ARG A 200 8.35 8.70 -15.10
C ARG A 200 9.75 9.28 -14.92
N GLN A 201 10.39 9.01 -13.78
CA GLN A 201 11.81 9.27 -13.53
C GLN A 201 12.58 7.97 -13.38
N GLY A 202 13.54 7.74 -14.27
CA GLY A 202 14.30 6.49 -14.36
C GLY A 202 14.81 6.27 -15.78
N ASP A 203 15.12 5.03 -16.10
CA ASP A 203 15.59 4.65 -17.44
C ASP A 203 14.42 4.31 -18.39
N GLU A 204 14.76 3.87 -19.60
CA GLU A 204 13.79 3.48 -20.62
C GLU A 204 12.92 2.28 -20.22
N HIS A 205 13.38 1.43 -19.29
CA HIS A 205 12.73 0.19 -18.88
C HIS A 205 11.85 0.37 -17.64
N GLY A 206 11.99 1.48 -16.91
CA GLY A 206 11.15 1.76 -15.76
C GLY A 206 11.62 2.92 -14.90
N GLY A 207 10.71 3.45 -14.10
CA GLY A 207 10.98 4.63 -13.27
C GLY A 207 9.87 4.92 -12.29
N LEU A 208 10.18 5.78 -11.32
CA LEU A 208 9.19 6.36 -10.41
C LEU A 208 8.14 7.11 -11.23
N ASN A 209 6.87 6.72 -11.14
CA ASN A 209 5.80 7.42 -11.86
C ASN A 209 5.53 8.78 -11.22
N LEU A 210 5.76 9.86 -11.99
CA LEU A 210 5.60 11.24 -11.52
C LEU A 210 4.19 11.77 -11.79
N LEU A 211 3.66 11.53 -13.00
CA LEU A 211 2.34 12.00 -13.45
C LEU A 211 1.72 10.97 -14.40
N THR A 212 0.39 10.83 -14.35
CA THR A 212 -0.37 10.03 -15.31
C THR A 212 -1.48 10.89 -15.91
N HIS A 213 -1.64 10.83 -17.23
CA HIS A 213 -2.67 11.56 -17.97
C HIS A 213 -3.36 10.65 -18.99
N GLY A 214 -4.67 10.45 -18.88
CA GLY A 214 -5.47 9.64 -19.80
C GLY A 214 -6.21 8.47 -19.15
N SER A 215 -6.54 7.45 -19.95
CA SER A 215 -7.43 6.36 -19.52
C SER A 215 -6.71 5.31 -18.66
N GLY A 216 -7.26 5.01 -17.48
CA GLY A 216 -6.75 3.99 -16.55
C GLY A 216 -6.95 2.54 -17.02
N SER A 217 -7.72 2.28 -18.09
CA SER A 217 -8.03 0.94 -18.59
C SER A 217 -7.18 0.53 -19.80
N THR A 218 -5.91 0.92 -19.81
CA THR A 218 -4.97 0.72 -20.94
C THR A 218 -3.84 -0.23 -20.53
N GLN A 219 -3.38 -1.07 -21.46
CA GLN A 219 -2.17 -1.88 -21.24
C GLN A 219 -0.96 -0.97 -21.43
N ALA A 220 -0.13 -0.87 -20.39
CA ALA A 220 1.09 -0.08 -20.44
C ALA A 220 2.15 -0.79 -21.29
N GLU A 221 2.82 -0.05 -22.17
CA GLU A 221 4.04 -0.54 -22.79
C GLU A 221 5.18 -0.58 -21.76
N ALA A 222 6.03 -1.59 -21.89
CA ALA A 222 7.15 -1.82 -20.97
C ALA A 222 8.23 -0.73 -21.08
N THR A 223 8.39 -0.13 -22.26
CA THR A 223 9.45 0.85 -22.54
C THR A 223 8.90 2.26 -22.72
N GLY A 224 9.52 3.24 -22.05
CA GLY A 224 9.26 4.67 -22.23
C GLY A 224 10.30 5.35 -23.13
N LYS A 225 9.95 6.50 -23.70
CA LYS A 225 10.90 7.35 -24.45
C LYS A 225 11.57 8.36 -23.53
N LEU A 226 12.91 8.42 -23.53
CA LEU A 226 13.66 9.39 -22.72
C LEU A 226 13.33 10.84 -23.10
N VAL A 227 13.31 11.72 -22.11
CA VAL A 227 13.20 13.16 -22.27
C VAL A 227 14.61 13.76 -22.23
N PRO A 228 15.12 14.30 -23.36
CA PRO A 228 16.46 14.87 -23.43
C PRO A 228 16.77 15.89 -22.32
N GLY A 229 17.98 15.81 -21.76
CA GLY A 229 18.44 16.72 -20.69
C GLY A 229 17.86 16.41 -19.30
N SER A 230 17.19 15.27 -19.13
CA SER A 230 16.59 14.85 -17.86
C SER A 230 16.70 13.36 -17.62
N THR A 231 16.42 12.95 -16.38
CA THR A 231 16.22 11.57 -15.96
C THR A 231 14.78 11.10 -16.20
N PHE A 232 14.00 11.84 -16.99
CA PHE A 232 12.60 11.52 -17.24
C PHE A 232 12.43 10.66 -18.49
N ASN A 233 11.36 9.86 -18.48
CA ASN A 233 10.84 9.20 -19.67
C ASN A 233 9.32 9.29 -19.71
N VAL A 234 8.76 9.19 -20.93
CA VAL A 234 7.31 9.16 -21.15
C VAL A 234 6.91 7.77 -21.60
N GLY A 235 6.16 7.06 -20.77
CA GLY A 235 5.51 5.79 -21.10
C GLY A 235 4.12 5.99 -21.70
N VAL A 236 3.61 4.96 -22.39
CA VAL A 236 2.27 4.97 -23.00
C VAL A 236 1.43 3.79 -22.54
N GLY A 237 0.12 4.02 -22.44
CA GLY A 237 -0.89 2.98 -22.35
C GLY A 237 -1.75 2.99 -23.60
N LEU A 238 -1.78 1.87 -24.32
CA LEU A 238 -2.53 1.75 -25.56
C LEU A 238 -4.04 1.59 -25.27
N PRO A 239 -4.93 2.20 -26.08
CA PRO A 239 -6.37 2.07 -25.93
C PRO A 239 -6.78 0.60 -26.12
N GLY A 240 -7.45 0.03 -25.12
CA GLY A 240 -7.98 -1.33 -25.25
C GLY A 240 -9.18 -1.38 -26.19
N ALA A 241 -9.03 -2.03 -27.35
CA ALA A 241 -10.14 -2.39 -28.22
C ALA A 241 -10.59 -3.83 -27.91
N PHE A 242 -11.89 -4.04 -27.63
CA PHE A 242 -12.44 -5.38 -27.44
C PHE A 242 -12.66 -6.05 -28.81
N ILE A 243 -11.59 -6.64 -29.34
CA ILE A 243 -11.57 -7.33 -30.64
C ILE A 243 -11.60 -8.84 -30.40
N VAL A 244 -12.70 -9.47 -30.79
CA VAL A 244 -12.95 -10.92 -30.63
C VAL A 244 -12.68 -11.68 -31.94
N LEU A 245 -12.78 -10.98 -33.08
CA LEU A 245 -12.47 -11.56 -34.39
C LEU A 245 -10.95 -11.54 -34.65
N PRO A 246 -10.42 -12.44 -35.51
CA PRO A 246 -9.05 -12.34 -35.97
C PRO A 246 -8.74 -10.94 -36.51
N HIS A 247 -7.54 -10.41 -36.26
CA HIS A 247 -7.09 -9.07 -36.68
C HIS A 247 -6.89 -9.00 -38.22
N SER A 248 -7.98 -9.19 -38.97
CA SER A 248 -8.02 -9.19 -40.41
C SER A 248 -9.27 -8.47 -40.87
N TRP A 249 -9.08 -7.22 -41.32
CA TRP A 249 -10.17 -6.37 -41.81
C TRP A 249 -10.93 -7.03 -42.98
N LEU A 250 -10.24 -7.81 -43.82
CA LEU A 250 -10.82 -8.54 -44.94
C LEU A 250 -11.76 -9.65 -44.45
N LEU A 251 -11.32 -10.44 -43.48
CA LEU A 251 -12.09 -11.56 -42.95
C LEU A 251 -13.31 -11.06 -42.17
N SER A 252 -13.13 -10.07 -41.28
CA SER A 252 -14.22 -9.49 -40.50
C SER A 252 -15.22 -8.76 -41.38
N GLY A 253 -14.75 -8.03 -42.41
CA GLY A 253 -15.59 -7.36 -43.39
C GLY A 253 -16.41 -8.34 -44.23
N LEU A 254 -15.82 -9.48 -44.62
CA LEU A 254 -16.52 -10.53 -45.36
C LEU A 254 -17.59 -11.20 -44.49
N LEU A 255 -17.29 -11.48 -43.22
CA LEU A 255 -18.28 -12.02 -42.26
C LEU A 255 -19.43 -11.04 -42.01
N ALA A 256 -19.15 -9.74 -41.93
CA ALA A 256 -20.16 -8.70 -41.83
C ALA A 256 -21.11 -8.70 -43.03
N LEU A 257 -20.57 -8.76 -44.25
CA LEU A 257 -21.35 -8.81 -45.48
C LEU A 257 -22.20 -10.09 -45.57
N LEU A 258 -21.65 -11.24 -45.19
CA LEU A 258 -22.38 -12.51 -45.18
C LEU A 258 -23.50 -12.52 -44.14
N GLY A 259 -23.27 -11.99 -42.93
CA GLY A 259 -24.29 -11.91 -41.89
C GLY A 259 -25.41 -10.94 -42.25
N LEU A 260 -25.07 -9.73 -42.71
CA LEU A 260 -26.05 -8.71 -43.12
C LEU A 260 -26.84 -9.16 -44.36
N GLY A 261 -26.14 -9.69 -45.37
CA GLY A 261 -26.75 -10.16 -46.61
C GLY A 261 -27.62 -11.41 -46.39
N GLY A 262 -27.13 -12.39 -45.63
CA GLY A 262 -27.87 -13.60 -45.30
C GLY A 262 -29.08 -13.33 -44.41
N GLY A 263 -28.94 -12.46 -43.40
CA GLY A 263 -30.04 -12.06 -42.53
C GLY A 263 -31.13 -11.27 -43.26
N GLY A 264 -30.73 -10.30 -44.10
CA GLY A 264 -31.63 -9.55 -44.96
C GLY A 264 -32.37 -10.45 -45.97
N PHE A 265 -31.68 -11.43 -46.56
CA PHE A 265 -32.28 -12.39 -47.49
C PHE A 265 -33.33 -13.28 -46.83
N LEU A 266 -33.07 -13.78 -45.61
CA LEU A 266 -34.03 -14.61 -44.86
C LEU A 266 -35.28 -13.83 -44.43
N LEU A 267 -35.12 -12.56 -44.05
CA LEU A 267 -36.25 -11.69 -43.70
C LEU A 267 -37.03 -11.24 -44.93
N TRP A 268 -36.35 -11.02 -46.06
CA TRP A 268 -37.00 -10.75 -47.35
C TRP A 268 -37.83 -11.95 -47.81
N LEU A 269 -37.31 -13.18 -47.70
CA LEU A 269 -38.05 -14.42 -47.99
C LEU A 269 -39.34 -14.53 -47.16
N ARG A 270 -39.26 -14.11 -45.89
CA ARG A 270 -40.41 -14.11 -44.96
C ARG A 270 -41.51 -13.14 -45.40
N VAL A 271 -41.13 -11.92 -45.78
CA VAL A 271 -42.10 -10.88 -46.20
C VAL A 271 -42.77 -11.23 -47.53
N HIS A 272 -42.06 -11.93 -48.43
CA HIS A 272 -42.61 -12.31 -49.74
C HIS A 272 -43.41 -13.62 -49.77
N LEU A 273 -43.50 -14.33 -48.63
CA LEU A 273 -44.27 -15.58 -48.50
C LEU A 273 -45.52 -15.47 -47.61
N ALA A 274 -45.81 -14.31 -47.03
CA ALA A 274 -46.97 -14.11 -46.15
C ALA A 274 -48.04 -13.22 -46.81
N ALA A 275 -49.25 -13.77 -47.03
CA ALA A 275 -50.41 -13.03 -47.53
C ALA A 275 -51.19 -12.36 -46.37
N PRO A 276 -51.90 -11.24 -46.61
CA PRO A 276 -52.51 -10.43 -45.56
C PRO A 276 -53.98 -10.80 -45.28
N GLU A 277 -54.41 -10.68 -44.03
CA GLU A 277 -55.83 -10.52 -43.66
C GLU A 277 -56.01 -9.32 -42.73
N ALA A 278 -57.15 -8.65 -42.89
CA ALA A 278 -57.44 -7.31 -42.41
C ALA A 278 -58.54 -7.28 -41.34
N SER A 279 -58.38 -6.31 -40.42
CA SER A 279 -59.39 -5.40 -39.84
C SER A 279 -60.52 -5.92 -38.95
N GLU A 280 -60.62 -5.42 -37.71
CA GLU A 280 -61.59 -4.36 -37.33
C GLU A 280 -61.42 -3.92 -35.84
N ALA A 281 -61.96 -2.75 -35.51
CA ALA A 281 -61.58 -1.87 -34.40
C ALA A 281 -62.74 -1.50 -33.43
N VAL A 282 -62.44 -1.42 -32.12
CA VAL A 282 -62.78 -0.35 -31.10
C VAL A 282 -64.30 -0.18 -30.74
N PRO A 283 -64.74 0.06 -29.46
CA PRO A 283 -64.37 1.26 -28.68
C PRO A 283 -64.33 1.21 -27.12
N VAL A 284 -64.02 2.41 -26.61
CA VAL A 284 -63.55 2.95 -25.31
C VAL A 284 -64.67 3.21 -24.28
N VAL A 285 -64.37 3.36 -22.97
CA VAL A 285 -64.77 4.48 -22.04
C VAL A 285 -64.14 4.33 -20.63
N GLU A 286 -63.75 5.48 -20.06
CA GLU A 286 -63.13 5.81 -18.75
C GLU A 286 -64.06 5.67 -17.51
N ILE A 287 -63.51 5.76 -16.29
CA ILE A 287 -63.88 6.70 -15.19
C ILE A 287 -62.94 6.52 -13.96
N GLU A 288 -62.70 7.65 -13.29
CA GLU A 288 -61.87 7.92 -12.10
C GLU A 288 -62.36 7.40 -10.73
N ASP A 289 -61.44 7.54 -9.75
CA ASP A 289 -61.60 8.00 -8.36
C ASP A 289 -61.26 7.06 -7.17
N ALA A 290 -60.45 7.63 -6.25
CA ALA A 290 -60.05 7.17 -4.92
C ALA A 290 -61.22 7.35 -3.89
N PRO A 291 -61.10 7.22 -2.53
CA PRO A 291 -59.95 7.01 -1.62
C PRO A 291 -60.23 6.03 -0.43
N ALA A 292 -59.30 5.91 0.54
CA ALA A 292 -59.56 6.10 2.00
C ALA A 292 -58.70 5.26 3.00
N SER A 293 -58.29 5.99 4.04
CA SER A 293 -58.17 5.60 5.47
C SER A 293 -56.81 5.21 6.10
N ALA A 294 -56.22 6.23 6.74
CA ALA A 294 -55.94 6.39 8.18
C ALA A 294 -55.19 5.32 9.04
N LYS A 295 -54.11 5.85 9.67
CA LYS A 295 -53.27 5.40 10.82
C LYS A 295 -54.06 4.98 12.09
N PRO A 296 -53.42 4.33 13.10
CA PRO A 296 -52.76 5.08 14.18
C PRO A 296 -51.43 4.51 14.74
N VAL A 297 -50.70 5.42 15.40
CA VAL A 297 -49.44 5.33 16.16
C VAL A 297 -49.71 5.01 17.64
N ALA A 298 -48.76 4.37 18.37
CA ALA A 298 -48.37 4.67 19.78
C ALA A 298 -47.19 3.74 20.24
N PRO A 299 -46.56 3.91 21.42
CA PRO A 299 -45.44 4.82 21.72
C PRO A 299 -44.21 4.10 22.35
N PRO A 300 -43.07 4.78 22.60
CA PRO A 300 -41.85 4.19 23.12
C PRO A 300 -41.82 4.10 24.66
N ALA A 301 -41.12 3.09 25.19
CA ALA A 301 -40.88 2.89 26.62
C ALA A 301 -39.43 3.27 27.02
N PRO A 302 -39.18 3.63 28.30
CA PRO A 302 -38.37 4.78 28.68
C PRO A 302 -36.89 4.54 28.99
N ALA A 303 -36.13 5.62 28.89
CA ALA A 303 -34.74 5.76 29.32
C ALA A 303 -34.56 5.59 30.84
N ALA A 304 -33.52 4.87 31.23
CA ALA A 304 -33.04 4.76 32.60
C ALA A 304 -32.20 5.99 32.99
N ARG A 305 -32.39 6.48 34.23
CA ARG A 305 -31.62 7.58 34.84
C ARG A 305 -30.31 7.06 35.47
N PRO A 306 -29.25 7.89 35.49
CA PRO A 306 -27.92 7.50 35.97
C PRO A 306 -27.79 7.49 37.50
N ALA A 307 -26.90 6.63 37.99
CA ALA A 307 -26.47 6.50 39.37
C ALA A 307 -25.45 7.62 39.76
N PRO A 308 -25.29 7.94 41.06
CA PRO A 308 -24.54 9.11 41.53
C PRO A 308 -23.01 8.95 41.44
N PRO A 309 -22.25 10.07 41.41
CA PRO A 309 -20.82 10.06 41.09
C PRO A 309 -19.97 9.50 42.24
N ILE A 310 -19.11 8.54 41.88
CA ILE A 310 -17.93 8.13 42.64
C ILE A 310 -16.84 9.20 42.44
N ALA A 311 -15.97 9.37 43.45
CA ALA A 311 -14.82 10.28 43.50
C ALA A 311 -14.07 10.42 42.15
N PRO A 312 -13.42 11.56 41.86
CA PRO A 312 -13.01 11.91 40.49
C PRO A 312 -12.11 10.82 39.90
N MET A 313 -12.73 10.02 39.05
CA MET A 313 -12.06 8.99 38.26
C MET A 313 -11.20 9.71 37.23
N VAL A 314 -10.03 9.16 36.93
CA VAL A 314 -9.29 9.57 35.74
C VAL A 314 -10.22 9.30 34.55
N SER A 315 -10.74 10.35 33.93
CA SER A 315 -11.64 10.23 32.78
C SER A 315 -10.81 9.81 31.57
N VAL A 316 -10.84 8.53 31.23
CA VAL A 316 -10.16 7.98 30.05
C VAL A 316 -11.17 7.83 28.92
N ASP A 317 -10.79 8.29 27.73
CA ASP A 317 -11.59 8.13 26.52
C ASP A 317 -11.65 6.64 26.12
N PRO A 318 -12.82 5.99 26.07
CA PRO A 318 -12.90 4.57 25.71
C PRO A 318 -12.37 4.29 24.29
N SER A 319 -12.38 5.27 23.39
CA SER A 319 -11.95 5.09 22.01
C SER A 319 -10.46 4.79 21.86
N ILE A 320 -9.62 5.07 22.86
CA ILE A 320 -8.19 4.73 22.78
C ILE A 320 -7.93 3.24 23.00
N PHE A 321 -8.88 2.48 23.54
CA PHE A 321 -8.77 1.02 23.75
C PHE A 321 -9.24 0.31 22.48
N ARG A 322 -8.30 0.03 21.57
CA ARG A 322 -8.56 -0.54 20.25
C ARG A 322 -8.58 -2.07 20.32
N ALA A 323 -8.71 -2.73 19.18
CA ALA A 323 -8.79 -4.19 19.13
C ALA A 323 -7.47 -4.89 19.53
N TYR A 324 -6.29 -4.29 19.30
CA TYR A 324 -5.00 -4.97 19.49
C TYR A 324 -4.00 -4.22 20.36
N ASP A 325 -4.29 -2.95 20.65
CA ASP A 325 -3.43 -2.05 21.39
C ASP A 325 -4.25 -0.91 22.03
N VAL A 326 -3.57 -0.06 22.78
CA VAL A 326 -4.11 1.23 23.22
C VAL A 326 -3.45 2.33 22.39
N ARG A 327 -4.22 3.20 21.73
CA ARG A 327 -3.71 4.23 20.81
C ARG A 327 -4.47 5.54 20.95
N GLY A 328 -3.77 6.66 21.09
CA GLY A 328 -4.38 7.97 21.19
C GLY A 328 -3.48 9.10 20.72
N VAL A 329 -4.05 10.30 20.70
CA VAL A 329 -3.33 11.54 20.36
C VAL A 329 -2.89 12.21 21.65
N VAL A 330 -1.59 12.46 21.76
CA VAL A 330 -0.97 13.04 22.94
C VAL A 330 -1.50 14.46 23.17
N GLY A 331 -1.86 14.77 24.41
CA GLY A 331 -2.46 16.05 24.79
C GLY A 331 -3.96 16.19 24.46
N LYS A 332 -4.56 15.22 23.75
CA LYS A 332 -6.01 15.17 23.49
C LYS A 332 -6.67 14.00 24.21
N THR A 333 -6.36 12.78 23.79
CA THR A 333 -6.95 11.54 24.33
C THR A 333 -5.95 10.71 25.13
N LEU A 334 -4.65 10.97 24.98
CA LEU A 334 -3.58 10.31 25.69
C LEU A 334 -2.69 11.32 26.46
N ASN A 335 -2.38 11.02 27.72
CA ASN A 335 -1.53 11.83 28.58
C ASN A 335 -0.92 10.99 29.72
N ASN A 336 -0.07 11.60 30.56
CA ASN A 336 0.65 10.91 31.64
C ASN A 336 -0.30 10.31 32.71
N GLN A 337 -1.46 10.93 32.99
CA GLN A 337 -2.44 10.37 33.93
C GLN A 337 -3.09 9.11 33.38
N VAL A 338 -3.40 9.10 32.07
CA VAL A 338 -3.91 7.92 31.37
C VAL A 338 -2.87 6.80 31.37
N ALA A 339 -1.61 7.11 31.06
CA ALA A 339 -0.51 6.13 31.06
C ALA A 339 -0.29 5.52 32.46
N HIS A 340 -0.32 6.34 33.51
CA HIS A 340 -0.23 5.87 34.89
C HIS A 340 -1.40 4.96 35.29
N ALA A 341 -2.64 5.36 34.99
CA ALA A 341 -3.82 4.53 35.27
C ALA A 341 -3.80 3.21 34.49
N LEU A 342 -3.31 3.23 33.24
CA LEU A 342 -3.09 2.01 32.45
C LEU A 342 -2.05 1.11 33.10
N GLY A 343 -0.94 1.66 33.60
CA GLY A 343 0.07 0.90 34.35
C GLY A 343 -0.51 0.20 35.57
N GLN A 344 -1.33 0.89 36.36
CA GLN A 344 -2.02 0.29 37.51
C GLN A 344 -3.00 -0.83 37.09
N SER A 345 -3.72 -0.63 35.99
CA SER A 345 -4.66 -1.62 35.45
C SER A 345 -3.95 -2.89 34.96
N ILE A 346 -2.83 -2.75 34.26
CA ILE A 346 -1.98 -3.87 33.86
C ILE A 346 -1.39 -4.57 35.10
N GLY A 347 -0.95 -3.81 36.10
CA GLY A 347 -0.42 -4.38 37.34
C GLY A 347 -1.44 -5.21 38.11
N ALA A 348 -2.70 -4.77 38.17
CA ALA A 348 -3.78 -5.55 38.75
C ALA A 348 -3.99 -6.89 38.00
N LEU A 349 -4.01 -6.86 36.66
CA LEU A 349 -4.09 -8.07 35.84
C LEU A 349 -2.89 -9.01 36.08
N MET A 350 -1.69 -8.47 36.25
CA MET A 350 -0.51 -9.26 36.55
C MET A 350 -0.59 -9.93 37.93
N ASN A 351 -1.05 -9.20 38.95
CA ASN A 351 -1.21 -9.74 40.31
C ASN A 351 -2.24 -10.88 40.35
N GLU A 352 -3.35 -10.76 39.60
CA GLU A 352 -4.32 -11.85 39.44
C GLU A 352 -3.71 -13.12 38.83
N LYS A 353 -2.74 -12.96 37.93
CA LYS A 353 -2.00 -14.06 37.29
C LYS A 353 -0.77 -14.51 38.08
N GLY A 354 -0.48 -13.89 39.22
CA GLY A 354 0.71 -14.18 40.03
C GLY A 354 2.03 -13.74 39.40
N LEU A 355 1.99 -12.80 38.45
CA LEU A 355 3.16 -12.26 37.73
C LEU A 355 3.68 -11.02 38.46
N ARG A 356 5.00 -10.87 38.56
CA ARG A 356 5.63 -9.84 39.42
C ARG A 356 6.56 -8.87 38.70
N GLU A 357 6.99 -9.19 37.49
CA GLU A 357 7.99 -8.40 36.76
C GLU A 357 7.56 -8.17 35.31
N ILE A 358 7.83 -6.97 34.78
CA ILE A 358 7.47 -6.56 33.42
C ILE A 358 8.58 -5.72 32.78
N VAL A 359 8.78 -5.92 31.47
CA VAL A 359 9.67 -5.08 30.67
C VAL A 359 8.90 -3.88 30.11
N VAL A 360 9.47 -2.68 30.15
CA VAL A 360 8.96 -1.49 29.48
C VAL A 360 10.02 -0.96 28.53
N GLY A 361 9.65 -0.70 27.28
CA GLY A 361 10.50 0.00 26.32
C GLY A 361 9.67 0.97 25.49
N ARG A 362 10.32 1.88 24.77
CA ARG A 362 9.64 2.92 23.99
C ARG A 362 10.26 3.16 22.62
N ASP A 363 9.47 3.66 21.69
CA ASP A 363 9.97 4.13 20.40
C ASP A 363 10.67 5.52 20.50
N GLY A 364 11.02 6.07 19.34
CA GLY A 364 11.75 7.34 19.19
C GLY A 364 10.88 8.61 19.31
N ARG A 365 9.58 8.50 19.65
CA ARG A 365 8.69 9.67 19.71
C ARG A 365 9.02 10.61 20.85
N LEU A 366 8.77 11.89 20.63
CA LEU A 366 9.01 12.97 21.60
C LEU A 366 8.27 12.76 22.93
N SER A 367 7.07 12.20 22.88
CA SER A 367 6.24 11.90 24.06
C SER A 367 6.63 10.61 24.79
N GLY A 368 7.49 9.79 24.19
CA GLY A 368 7.88 8.48 24.70
C GLY A 368 8.46 8.50 26.12
N PRO A 369 9.44 9.35 26.45
CA PRO A 369 10.04 9.38 27.79
C PRO A 369 9.01 9.64 28.91
N GLU A 370 8.10 10.59 28.73
CA GLU A 370 7.11 10.93 29.74
C GLU A 370 6.03 9.86 29.90
N LEU A 371 5.52 9.32 28.79
CA LEU A 371 4.48 8.28 28.80
C LEU A 371 5.02 6.96 29.37
N ALA A 372 6.24 6.56 29.02
CA ALA A 372 6.87 5.36 29.56
C ALA A 372 7.17 5.50 31.06
N GLY A 373 7.65 6.67 31.50
CA GLY A 373 7.86 6.95 32.92
C GLY A 373 6.57 6.87 33.73
N ALA A 374 5.50 7.52 33.25
CA ALA A 374 4.19 7.48 33.91
C ALA A 374 3.59 6.07 33.97
N LEU A 375 3.73 5.29 32.88
CA LEU A 375 3.34 3.88 32.85
C LEU A 375 4.11 3.05 33.89
N ALA A 376 5.45 3.21 33.94
CA ALA A 376 6.30 2.51 34.90
C ALA A 376 5.94 2.84 36.35
N ASP A 377 5.65 4.10 36.65
CA ASP A 377 5.18 4.51 37.98
C ASP A 377 3.84 3.87 38.34
N GLY A 378 2.90 3.79 37.40
CA GLY A 378 1.62 3.10 37.59
C GLY A 378 1.78 1.60 37.86
N LEU A 379 2.66 0.92 37.12
CA LEU A 379 2.99 -0.50 37.34
C LEU A 379 3.61 -0.72 38.72
N ARG A 380 4.55 0.12 39.13
CA ARG A 380 5.21 0.04 40.45
C ARG A 380 4.26 0.35 41.59
N ALA A 381 3.32 1.27 41.40
CA ALA A 381 2.26 1.55 42.35
C ALA A 381 1.32 0.36 42.55
N ALA A 382 1.17 -0.52 41.56
CA ALA A 382 0.50 -1.81 41.69
C ALA A 382 1.41 -2.93 42.22
N GLY A 383 2.65 -2.62 42.62
CA GLY A 383 3.59 -3.58 43.21
C GLY A 383 4.32 -4.46 42.18
N ILE A 384 4.33 -4.08 40.90
CA ILE A 384 5.06 -4.79 39.85
C ILE A 384 6.47 -4.21 39.69
N ASP A 385 7.47 -5.10 39.63
CA ASP A 385 8.85 -4.75 39.31
C ASP A 385 8.98 -4.42 37.82
N VAL A 386 9.64 -3.30 37.49
CA VAL A 386 9.79 -2.82 36.12
C VAL A 386 11.25 -2.92 35.67
N ILE A 387 11.47 -3.56 34.53
CA ILE A 387 12.71 -3.51 33.77
C ILE A 387 12.51 -2.52 32.62
N ASP A 388 13.08 -1.33 32.72
CA ASP A 388 13.09 -0.32 31.68
C ASP A 388 14.26 -0.55 30.71
N VAL A 389 13.97 -0.87 29.45
CA VAL A 389 14.97 -1.08 28.39
C VAL A 389 15.21 0.18 27.55
N GLY A 390 14.64 1.31 27.94
CA GLY A 390 14.83 2.58 27.27
C GLY A 390 14.22 2.64 25.88
N ALA A 391 14.90 3.35 24.98
CA ALA A 391 14.45 3.52 23.59
C ALA A 391 14.88 2.30 22.76
N ALA A 392 13.91 1.55 22.25
CA ALA A 392 14.15 0.32 21.49
C ALA A 392 13.00 0.02 20.53
N PRO A 393 13.26 -0.64 19.38
CA PRO A 393 12.18 -1.17 18.55
C PRO A 393 11.26 -2.10 19.33
N THR A 394 9.99 -2.14 18.94
CA THR A 394 8.98 -3.05 19.49
C THR A 394 9.47 -4.52 19.55
N PRO A 395 10.09 -5.11 18.52
CA PRO A 395 10.61 -6.48 18.62
C PRO A 395 11.74 -6.65 19.63
N VAL A 396 12.54 -5.62 19.90
CA VAL A 396 13.58 -5.66 20.93
C VAL A 396 12.95 -5.68 22.33
N VAL A 397 11.82 -4.98 22.53
CA VAL A 397 11.02 -5.07 23.78
C VAL A 397 10.44 -6.48 23.96
N TYR A 398 9.94 -7.09 22.89
CA TYR A 398 9.45 -8.47 22.92
C TYR A 398 10.59 -9.47 23.21
N TYR A 399 11.75 -9.28 22.57
CA TYR A 399 12.94 -10.06 22.85
C TYR A 399 13.38 -9.95 24.30
N ALA A 400 13.39 -8.75 24.88
CA ALA A 400 13.73 -8.53 26.28
C ALA A 400 12.80 -9.29 27.24
N ALA A 401 11.49 -9.31 26.96
CA ALA A 401 10.52 -10.08 27.74
C ALA A 401 10.83 -11.59 27.75
N TYR A 402 11.31 -12.10 26.62
CA TYR A 402 11.78 -13.48 26.49
C TYR A 402 13.14 -13.68 27.20
N ARG A 403 14.12 -12.80 26.93
CA ARG A 403 15.50 -12.84 27.42
C ARG A 403 15.60 -12.78 28.95
N PHE A 404 14.73 -12.01 29.59
CA PHE A 404 14.62 -11.91 31.04
C PHE A 404 13.57 -12.85 31.64
N ASN A 405 12.92 -13.67 30.81
CA ASN A 405 11.91 -14.67 31.21
C ASN A 405 10.77 -14.07 32.07
N THR A 406 10.38 -12.82 31.77
CA THR A 406 9.26 -12.16 32.46
C THR A 406 7.92 -12.62 31.88
N GLY A 407 7.89 -12.95 30.59
CA GLY A 407 6.66 -13.19 29.84
C GLY A 407 5.75 -11.96 29.75
N CYS A 408 6.22 -10.79 30.19
CA CYS A 408 5.43 -9.57 30.28
C CYS A 408 6.22 -8.40 29.73
N CYS A 409 5.60 -7.61 28.86
CA CYS A 409 6.16 -6.35 28.43
C CYS A 409 5.13 -5.34 27.93
N VAL A 410 5.50 -4.07 27.93
CA VAL A 410 4.80 -3.00 27.23
C VAL A 410 5.78 -2.25 26.33
N ALA A 411 5.49 -2.21 25.03
CA ALA A 411 6.14 -1.27 24.12
C ALA A 411 5.29 0.00 24.05
N VAL A 412 5.86 1.14 24.43
CA VAL A 412 5.27 2.48 24.32
C VAL A 412 5.61 3.04 22.94
N THR A 413 4.65 3.03 22.04
CA THR A 413 4.91 3.28 20.62
C THR A 413 3.69 3.89 19.97
N GLY A 414 3.87 4.76 18.98
CA GLY A 414 2.84 5.20 18.03
C GLY A 414 2.85 4.41 16.70
N SER A 415 3.72 3.41 16.57
CA SER A 415 3.97 2.63 15.34
C SER A 415 4.23 3.57 14.15
N HIS A 416 3.47 3.41 13.08
CA HIS A 416 3.54 4.20 11.85
C HIS A 416 2.57 5.40 11.83
N ASN A 417 1.98 5.83 12.97
CA ASN A 417 1.06 6.98 13.02
C ASN A 417 1.79 8.34 13.09
N PRO A 418 1.14 9.48 12.76
CA PRO A 418 1.74 10.83 12.84
C PRO A 418 2.44 11.15 14.18
N PRO A 419 3.39 12.10 14.23
CA PRO A 419 4.20 12.37 15.44
C PRO A 419 3.40 12.61 16.73
N ASP A 420 2.19 13.15 16.64
CA ASP A 420 1.32 13.45 17.78
C ASP A 420 0.57 12.22 18.34
N TYR A 421 0.65 11.07 17.68
CA TYR A 421 0.13 9.80 18.18
C TYR A 421 1.13 9.06 19.06
N ASN A 422 0.63 8.34 20.06
CA ASN A 422 1.38 7.33 20.81
C ASN A 422 0.41 6.25 21.33
N GLY A 423 0.93 5.22 22.01
CA GLY A 423 0.16 4.06 22.40
C GLY A 423 0.96 2.99 23.12
N PHE A 424 0.34 1.84 23.34
CA PHE A 424 0.86 0.74 24.14
C PHE A 424 0.52 -0.60 23.50
N LYS A 425 1.56 -1.39 23.15
CA LYS A 425 1.43 -2.80 22.77
C LYS A 425 1.77 -3.65 24.00
N ILE A 426 0.83 -4.47 24.46
CA ILE A 426 0.88 -5.08 25.80
C ILE A 426 0.94 -6.61 25.70
N VAL A 427 1.90 -7.20 26.40
CA VAL A 427 2.04 -8.65 26.59
C VAL A 427 2.02 -8.95 28.08
N VAL A 428 1.18 -9.90 28.51
CA VAL A 428 1.10 -10.35 29.91
C VAL A 428 1.06 -11.88 29.94
N GLY A 429 2.01 -12.51 30.62
CA GLY A 429 2.07 -13.97 30.76
C GLY A 429 2.25 -14.72 29.43
N GLY A 430 2.99 -14.15 28.48
CA GLY A 430 3.21 -14.70 27.14
C GLY A 430 2.05 -14.49 26.16
N GLU A 431 1.01 -13.76 26.57
CA GLU A 431 -0.15 -13.43 25.76
C GLU A 431 -0.13 -11.95 25.35
N THR A 432 -0.07 -11.68 24.05
CA THR A 432 -0.34 -10.33 23.52
C THR A 432 -1.82 -10.03 23.70
N LEU A 433 -2.14 -8.97 24.44
CA LEU A 433 -3.52 -8.63 24.74
C LEU A 433 -4.25 -8.12 23.49
N SER A 434 -5.51 -8.52 23.35
CA SER A 434 -6.39 -8.09 22.27
C SER A 434 -7.87 -8.17 22.68
N GLU A 435 -8.71 -7.46 21.95
CA GLU A 435 -10.17 -7.47 22.03
C GLU A 435 -10.67 -7.30 23.46
N GLY A 436 -11.37 -8.30 24.00
CA GLY A 436 -11.91 -8.27 25.36
C GLY A 436 -10.86 -7.96 26.42
N ALA A 437 -9.64 -8.48 26.28
CA ALA A 437 -8.58 -8.25 27.27
C ALA A 437 -8.13 -6.78 27.33
N ILE A 438 -8.12 -6.07 26.20
CA ILE A 438 -7.83 -4.62 26.17
C ILE A 438 -9.02 -3.85 26.76
N GLN A 439 -10.24 -4.26 26.44
CA GLN A 439 -11.44 -3.64 27.01
C GLN A 439 -11.53 -3.83 28.53
N ASP A 440 -11.08 -4.96 29.05
CA ASP A 440 -11.05 -5.23 30.50
C ASP A 440 -10.09 -4.28 31.22
N LEU A 441 -8.96 -3.90 30.60
CA LEU A 441 -8.07 -2.88 31.16
C LEU A 441 -8.78 -1.52 31.29
N TYR A 442 -9.58 -1.13 30.28
CA TYR A 442 -10.41 0.06 30.37
C TYR A 442 -11.44 -0.05 31.50
N GLN A 443 -12.16 -1.18 31.59
CA GLN A 443 -13.20 -1.35 32.62
C GLN A 443 -12.63 -1.25 34.03
N ARG A 444 -11.42 -1.75 34.28
CA ARG A 444 -10.71 -1.57 35.56
C ARG A 444 -10.45 -0.10 35.88
N ILE A 445 -9.98 0.67 34.89
CA ILE A 445 -9.75 2.10 35.06
C ILE A 445 -11.08 2.84 35.30
N ALA A 446 -12.08 2.56 34.47
CA ALA A 446 -13.39 3.21 34.52
C ALA A 446 -14.18 2.88 35.80
N SER A 447 -13.94 1.72 36.42
CA SER A 447 -14.56 1.34 37.70
C SER A 447 -13.74 1.76 38.93
N GLY A 448 -12.51 2.28 38.73
CA GLY A 448 -11.57 2.56 39.82
C GLY A 448 -11.02 1.31 40.50
N ALA A 449 -11.18 0.13 39.89
CA ALA A 449 -10.60 -1.14 40.34
C ALA A 449 -9.10 -1.21 40.02
N LEU A 450 -8.36 -0.20 40.49
CA LEU A 450 -6.94 -0.03 40.29
C LEU A 450 -6.18 -0.39 41.56
N GLU A 451 -5.11 -1.17 41.40
CA GLU A 451 -4.19 -1.42 42.50
C GLU A 451 -3.26 -0.22 42.73
N SER A 452 -3.02 0.09 43.99
CA SER A 452 -2.18 1.21 44.42
C SER A 452 -1.53 0.91 45.78
N GLY A 453 -0.46 1.64 46.10
CA GLY A 453 0.26 1.49 47.38
C GLY A 453 1.31 0.37 47.42
N GLY A 454 1.52 -0.35 46.31
CA GLY A 454 2.66 -1.23 46.11
C GLY A 454 3.98 -0.46 45.98
N GLN A 455 5.10 -1.18 46.14
CA GLN A 455 6.45 -0.63 46.01
C GLN A 455 7.30 -1.48 45.05
N GLY A 456 6.86 -1.60 43.80
CA GLY A 456 7.64 -2.25 42.75
C GLY A 456 8.98 -1.54 42.50
N SER A 457 10.02 -2.33 42.25
CA SER A 457 11.35 -1.83 41.91
C SER A 457 11.43 -1.35 40.45
N LEU A 458 12.47 -0.57 40.14
CA LEU A 458 12.80 -0.14 38.78
C LEU A 458 14.26 -0.47 38.51
N ARG A 459 14.53 -1.15 37.41
CA ARG A 459 15.88 -1.43 36.90
C ARG A 459 15.98 -0.98 35.45
N GLN A 460 17.08 -0.32 35.10
CA GLN A 460 17.36 0.05 33.72
C GLN A 460 18.41 -0.89 33.14
N LEU A 461 18.11 -1.51 32.00
CA LEU A 461 19.00 -2.47 31.34
C LEU A 461 19.04 -2.21 29.84
N ASP A 462 20.24 -2.17 29.27
CA ASP A 462 20.42 -2.19 27.82
C ASP A 462 20.40 -3.63 27.31
N VAL A 463 19.48 -3.93 26.38
CA VAL A 463 19.26 -5.25 25.80
C VAL A 463 19.64 -5.29 24.30
N ALA A 464 19.97 -4.14 23.70
CA ALA A 464 20.28 -4.06 22.28
C ALA A 464 21.50 -4.93 21.90
N PRO A 465 22.61 -4.97 22.68
CA PRO A 465 23.73 -5.85 22.36
C PRO A 465 23.35 -7.34 22.33
N ASP A 466 22.56 -7.80 23.30
CA ASP A 466 22.07 -9.19 23.39
C ASP A 466 21.18 -9.54 22.19
N TYR A 467 20.39 -8.58 21.69
CA TYR A 467 19.53 -8.77 20.52
C TYR A 467 20.36 -8.89 19.24
N VAL A 468 21.31 -7.96 19.04
CA VAL A 468 22.22 -7.98 17.87
C VAL A 468 23.00 -9.28 17.83
N GLU A 469 23.63 -9.68 18.94
CA GLU A 469 24.41 -10.92 19.02
C GLU A 469 23.56 -12.16 18.73
N LYS A 470 22.32 -12.20 19.25
CA LYS A 470 21.44 -13.35 19.03
C LYS A 470 21.04 -13.55 17.56
N ILE A 471 20.94 -12.48 16.78
CA ILE A 471 20.68 -12.54 15.33
C ILE A 471 21.96 -12.87 14.57
N VAL A 472 23.04 -12.12 14.80
CA VAL A 472 24.31 -12.26 14.07
C VAL A 472 24.96 -13.63 14.28
N SER A 473 24.74 -14.27 15.43
CA SER A 473 25.23 -15.63 15.69
C SER A 473 24.44 -16.75 15.00
N ASP A 474 23.21 -16.46 14.52
CA ASP A 474 22.32 -17.45 13.91
C ASP A 474 22.12 -17.22 12.40
N VAL A 475 22.21 -15.98 11.94
CA VAL A 475 21.90 -15.57 10.57
C VAL A 475 23.15 -14.96 9.93
N LEU A 476 23.57 -15.51 8.79
CA LEU A 476 24.74 -15.04 8.04
C LEU A 476 24.44 -14.97 6.54
N ALA A 477 24.77 -13.84 5.91
CA ALA A 477 24.73 -13.69 4.47
C ALA A 477 26.04 -14.23 3.86
N GLU A 478 25.98 -15.36 3.17
CA GLU A 478 27.16 -16.01 2.57
C GLU A 478 27.85 -15.14 1.50
N ARG A 479 27.07 -14.27 0.86
CA ARG A 479 27.52 -13.28 -0.12
C ARG A 479 27.21 -11.88 0.39
N ARG A 480 28.20 -10.99 0.29
CA ARG A 480 28.04 -9.57 0.65
C ARG A 480 27.09 -8.88 -0.32
N LEU A 481 25.86 -8.63 0.13
CA LEU A 481 24.86 -7.83 -0.57
C LEU A 481 25.01 -6.36 -0.17
N LYS A 482 24.87 -5.47 -1.15
CA LYS A 482 24.81 -4.02 -0.96
C LYS A 482 23.35 -3.59 -0.85
N ILE A 483 22.97 -3.00 0.27
CA ILE A 483 21.57 -2.68 0.57
C ILE A 483 21.39 -1.23 1.01
N VAL A 484 20.28 -0.63 0.60
CA VAL A 484 19.82 0.65 1.17
C VAL A 484 18.83 0.36 2.29
N VAL A 485 19.03 0.96 3.45
CA VAL A 485 18.19 0.74 4.64
C VAL A 485 17.52 2.04 5.03
N ASP A 486 16.21 2.11 4.80
CA ASP A 486 15.35 3.23 5.17
C ASP A 486 14.67 2.98 6.51
N CYS A 487 14.86 3.88 7.48
CA CYS A 487 14.18 3.82 8.77
C CYS A 487 13.15 4.92 8.99
N GLY A 488 12.96 5.84 8.04
CA GLY A 488 12.01 6.97 8.14
C GLY A 488 12.11 7.75 9.46
N ASN A 489 13.32 7.90 10.00
CA ASN A 489 13.63 8.49 11.30
C ASN A 489 13.02 7.78 12.54
N GLY A 490 12.48 6.58 12.35
CA GLY A 490 11.97 5.72 13.43
C GLY A 490 13.06 5.09 14.28
N ILE A 491 12.65 4.44 15.37
CA ILE A 491 13.58 3.78 16.30
C ILE A 491 14.42 2.63 15.68
N PRO A 492 14.02 1.95 14.57
CA PRO A 492 14.89 0.95 13.93
C PRO A 492 16.24 1.50 13.50
N GLY A 493 16.35 2.80 13.22
CA GLY A 493 17.62 3.43 12.84
C GLY A 493 18.73 3.28 13.89
N ALA A 494 18.38 3.09 15.16
CA ALA A 494 19.32 2.87 16.25
C ALA A 494 19.97 1.48 16.27
N ILE A 495 19.45 0.49 15.53
CA ILE A 495 19.89 -0.91 15.65
C ILE A 495 19.87 -1.70 14.34
N ALA A 496 18.96 -1.43 13.41
CA ALA A 496 18.81 -2.18 12.17
C ALA A 496 20.08 -2.13 11.30
N PRO A 497 20.71 -0.96 11.04
CA PRO A 497 21.98 -0.93 10.29
C PRO A 497 23.06 -1.82 10.92
N GLN A 498 23.22 -1.77 12.24
CA GLN A 498 24.21 -2.58 12.96
C GLN A 498 23.93 -4.09 12.83
N VAL A 499 22.67 -4.51 12.92
CA VAL A 499 22.28 -5.92 12.72
C VAL A 499 22.63 -6.38 11.31
N LEU A 500 22.26 -5.61 10.30
CA LEU A 500 22.41 -6.01 8.91
C LEU A 500 23.88 -5.97 8.44
N GLU A 501 24.68 -5.03 8.95
CA GLU A 501 26.15 -5.07 8.80
C GLU A 501 26.75 -6.30 9.48
N GLY A 502 26.29 -6.62 10.70
CA GLY A 502 26.73 -7.79 11.45
C GLY A 502 26.45 -9.12 10.76
N VAL A 503 25.33 -9.22 10.05
CA VAL A 503 24.95 -10.39 9.22
C VAL A 503 25.84 -10.53 7.96
N GLY A 504 26.58 -9.47 7.58
CA GLY A 504 27.56 -9.51 6.49
C GLY A 504 27.22 -8.64 5.27
N CYS A 505 26.27 -7.72 5.37
CA CYS A 505 25.89 -6.83 4.28
C CYS A 505 26.66 -5.51 4.26
N GLU A 506 26.73 -4.86 3.11
CA GLU A 506 27.11 -3.44 2.99
C GLU A 506 25.86 -2.58 3.09
N VAL A 507 25.76 -1.76 4.14
CA VAL A 507 24.58 -0.95 4.41
C VAL A 507 24.80 0.50 3.98
N ILE A 508 23.87 1.03 3.20
CA ILE A 508 23.73 2.46 2.92
C ILE A 508 22.54 2.96 3.73
N PRO A 509 22.76 3.74 4.81
CA PRO A 509 21.67 4.23 5.64
C PRO A 509 20.87 5.30 4.90
N LEU A 510 19.55 5.27 5.03
CA LEU A 510 18.61 6.29 4.57
C LEU A 510 17.70 6.62 5.76
N TYR A 511 17.69 7.88 6.19
CA TYR A 511 16.88 8.34 7.33
C TYR A 511 17.01 7.49 8.62
N CYS A 512 18.21 6.99 8.93
CA CYS A 512 18.48 6.15 10.12
C CYS A 512 18.71 6.93 11.42
N ASP A 513 18.85 8.25 11.39
CA ASP A 513 18.90 9.04 12.62
C ASP A 513 17.51 9.11 13.25
N VAL A 514 17.41 8.69 14.53
CA VAL A 514 16.15 8.65 15.26
C VAL A 514 15.68 10.08 15.57
N ASP A 515 14.59 10.51 14.94
CA ASP A 515 13.95 11.80 15.15
C ASP A 515 12.42 11.65 15.15
N GLY A 516 11.83 11.75 16.33
CA GLY A 516 10.38 11.63 16.54
C GLY A 516 9.53 12.74 15.93
N THR A 517 10.13 13.73 15.25
CA THR A 517 9.39 14.68 14.40
C THR A 517 9.10 14.14 13.00
N PHE A 518 9.76 13.05 12.58
CA PHE A 518 9.68 12.45 11.25
C PHE A 518 9.84 13.48 10.12
N PRO A 519 11.00 14.15 10.01
CA PRO A 519 11.19 15.33 9.16
C PRO A 519 11.26 15.04 7.65
N ASN A 520 11.40 13.77 7.25
CA ASN A 520 11.46 13.34 5.86
C ASN A 520 10.08 12.82 5.42
N HIS A 521 9.96 11.55 5.03
CA HIS A 521 8.66 10.89 4.89
C HIS A 521 8.25 10.22 6.20
N HIS A 522 6.98 9.82 6.25
CA HIS A 522 6.46 9.09 7.39
C HIS A 522 6.99 7.64 7.38
N PRO A 523 7.31 7.02 8.54
CA PRO A 523 7.83 5.66 8.58
C PRO A 523 6.68 4.64 8.48
N ASP A 524 6.02 4.62 7.31
CA ASP A 524 5.00 3.63 6.93
C ASP A 524 5.37 3.01 5.57
N PRO A 525 6.09 1.88 5.55
CA PRO A 525 6.52 1.23 4.31
C PRO A 525 5.38 0.54 3.56
N SER A 526 4.15 0.54 4.10
CA SER A 526 2.97 0.02 3.38
C SER A 526 2.39 1.02 2.37
N ASP A 527 2.76 2.30 2.48
CA ASP A 527 2.41 3.35 1.52
C ASP A 527 3.55 3.50 0.50
N PRO A 528 3.32 3.21 -0.80
CA PRO A 528 4.32 3.37 -1.85
C PRO A 528 4.93 4.79 -1.92
N ALA A 529 4.19 5.82 -1.50
CA ALA A 529 4.71 7.19 -1.49
C ALA A 529 5.89 7.38 -0.52
N ASN A 530 5.96 6.58 0.54
CA ASN A 530 7.06 6.61 1.51
C ASN A 530 8.27 5.77 1.05
N LEU A 531 8.19 5.09 -0.10
CA LEU A 531 9.29 4.29 -0.65
C LEU A 531 10.00 4.99 -1.83
N GLU A 532 9.57 6.19 -2.23
CA GLU A 532 10.13 6.90 -3.39
C GLU A 532 11.65 7.16 -3.23
N ASP A 533 12.07 7.62 -2.06
CA ASP A 533 13.48 7.91 -1.78
C ASP A 533 14.33 6.63 -1.68
N LEU A 534 13.76 5.55 -1.15
CA LEU A 534 14.40 4.24 -1.14
C LEU A 534 14.61 3.72 -2.57
N ILE A 535 13.58 3.75 -3.42
CA ILE A 535 13.66 3.35 -4.83
C ILE A 535 14.74 4.15 -5.55
N LEU A 536 14.76 5.47 -5.35
CA LEU A 536 15.75 6.34 -5.98
C LEU A 536 17.17 6.01 -5.50
N SER A 537 17.35 5.82 -4.19
CA SER A 537 18.63 5.52 -3.57
C SER A 537 19.19 4.18 -4.03
N VAL A 538 18.35 3.15 -4.14
CA VAL A 538 18.76 1.83 -4.66
C VAL A 538 19.31 1.96 -6.08
N LYS A 539 18.58 2.66 -6.96
CA LYS A 539 19.00 2.88 -8.36
C LYS A 539 20.28 3.69 -8.46
N GLN A 540 20.38 4.79 -7.72
CA GLN A 540 21.52 5.70 -7.79
C GLN A 540 22.81 5.09 -7.23
N THR A 541 22.69 4.25 -6.20
CA THR A 541 23.85 3.63 -5.54
C THR A 541 24.23 2.28 -6.14
N GLY A 542 23.40 1.74 -7.04
CA GLY A 542 23.56 0.39 -7.58
C GLY A 542 23.48 -0.68 -6.49
N ALA A 543 22.61 -0.48 -5.50
CA ALA A 543 22.36 -1.47 -4.45
C ALA A 543 21.57 -2.67 -5.01
N ASP A 544 21.81 -3.85 -4.45
CA ASP A 544 21.11 -5.09 -4.81
C ASP A 544 19.65 -5.08 -4.35
N LEU A 545 19.37 -4.38 -3.24
CA LEU A 545 18.06 -4.35 -2.59
C LEU A 545 17.87 -3.09 -1.73
N GLY A 546 16.64 -2.64 -1.60
CA GLY A 546 16.20 -1.65 -0.61
C GLY A 546 15.32 -2.29 0.46
N LEU A 547 15.53 -1.90 1.73
CA LEU A 547 14.74 -2.33 2.88
C LEU A 547 14.19 -1.09 3.59
N ALA A 548 12.91 -1.10 3.95
CA ALA A 548 12.27 -0.03 4.72
C ALA A 548 11.63 -0.60 5.99
N PHE A 549 11.80 0.10 7.11
CA PHE A 549 11.15 -0.23 8.38
C PHE A 549 10.06 0.78 8.74
N ASP A 550 9.05 0.33 9.46
CA ASP A 550 8.08 1.25 10.05
C ASP A 550 8.59 1.88 11.35
N GLY A 551 7.84 2.84 11.91
CA GLY A 551 8.31 3.71 12.98
C GLY A 551 8.81 2.98 14.24
N ASP A 552 8.32 1.78 14.51
CA ASP A 552 8.73 0.94 15.65
C ASP A 552 9.37 -0.41 15.32
N GLY A 553 9.59 -0.71 14.04
CA GLY A 553 10.47 -1.78 13.56
C GLY A 553 9.89 -3.18 13.52
N ASP A 554 8.57 -3.33 13.68
CA ASP A 554 7.93 -4.65 13.59
C ASP A 554 7.42 -4.98 12.17
N ARG A 555 7.59 -4.05 11.21
CA ARG A 555 7.27 -4.25 9.79
C ARG A 555 8.47 -4.10 8.88
N LEU A 556 8.41 -4.80 7.74
CA LEU A 556 9.40 -4.74 6.67
C LEU A 556 8.75 -4.44 5.32
N GLY A 557 9.26 -3.42 4.63
CA GLY A 557 9.07 -3.16 3.20
C GLY A 557 10.33 -3.49 2.39
N VAL A 558 10.16 -3.93 1.15
CA VAL A 558 11.27 -4.38 0.29
C VAL A 558 11.12 -3.82 -1.12
N VAL A 559 12.23 -3.34 -1.68
CA VAL A 559 12.34 -2.79 -3.03
C VAL A 559 13.49 -3.46 -3.78
N THR A 560 13.26 -3.94 -5.01
CA THR A 560 14.30 -4.52 -5.87
C THR A 560 15.25 -3.48 -6.46
N GLN A 561 16.35 -3.93 -7.07
CA GLN A 561 17.26 -3.07 -7.84
C GLN A 561 16.55 -2.21 -8.91
N SER A 562 15.56 -2.77 -9.61
CA SER A 562 14.75 -2.05 -10.61
C SER A 562 13.70 -1.10 -10.01
N GLY A 563 13.52 -1.11 -8.69
CA GLY A 563 12.53 -0.29 -7.98
C GLY A 563 11.16 -0.94 -7.86
N GLU A 564 11.02 -2.25 -8.11
CA GLU A 564 9.78 -2.99 -7.85
C GLU A 564 9.58 -3.14 -6.34
N ILE A 565 8.38 -2.78 -5.85
CA ILE A 565 7.98 -3.03 -4.47
C ILE A 565 7.57 -4.51 -4.36
N ILE A 566 8.27 -5.27 -3.52
CA ILE A 566 7.90 -6.65 -3.21
C ILE A 566 7.00 -6.65 -1.99
N TYR A 567 5.70 -6.85 -2.24
CA TYR A 567 4.70 -6.85 -1.18
C TYR A 567 4.87 -8.03 -0.19
N PRO A 568 4.42 -7.87 1.06
CA PRO A 568 4.69 -8.84 2.13
C PRO A 568 4.18 -10.25 1.88
N ASP A 569 3.08 -10.41 1.14
CA ASP A 569 2.54 -11.73 0.80
C ASP A 569 3.42 -12.51 -0.19
N ARG A 570 4.11 -11.81 -1.11
CA ARG A 570 5.15 -12.42 -1.97
C ARG A 570 6.42 -12.71 -1.17
N LEU A 571 6.85 -11.83 -0.27
CA LEU A 571 7.98 -12.12 0.65
C LEU A 571 7.68 -13.37 1.49
N LEU A 572 6.44 -13.53 1.95
CA LEU A 572 6.01 -14.69 2.72
C LEU A 572 6.11 -16.00 1.93
N MET A 573 5.96 -15.98 0.59
CA MET A 573 6.20 -17.17 -0.23
C MET A 573 7.66 -17.64 -0.14
N LEU A 574 8.59 -16.69 -0.16
CA LEU A 574 10.03 -16.98 -0.07
C LEU A 574 10.38 -17.51 1.33
N PHE A 575 9.90 -16.83 2.37
CA PHE A 575 10.08 -17.29 3.75
C PHE A 575 9.44 -18.65 4.02
N ALA A 576 8.23 -18.90 3.51
CA ALA A 576 7.55 -20.18 3.69
C ALA A 576 8.33 -21.32 3.03
N ARG A 577 8.83 -21.14 1.79
CA ARG A 577 9.67 -22.14 1.11
C ARG A 577 10.94 -22.45 1.91
N ASP A 578 11.62 -21.42 2.42
CA ASP A 578 12.81 -21.58 3.24
C ASP A 578 12.51 -22.35 4.54
N VAL A 579 11.52 -21.91 5.33
CA VAL A 579 11.14 -22.56 6.58
C VAL A 579 10.68 -24.00 6.35
N LEU A 580 9.84 -24.26 5.35
CA LEU A 580 9.31 -25.60 5.06
C LEU A 580 10.36 -26.58 4.55
N SER A 581 11.46 -26.09 3.96
CA SER A 581 12.59 -26.94 3.60
C SER A 581 13.22 -27.63 4.82
N ARG A 582 13.12 -27.01 6.00
CA ARG A 582 13.62 -27.53 7.28
C ARG A 582 12.52 -28.01 8.22
N GLN A 583 11.29 -27.53 8.05
CA GLN A 583 10.11 -27.91 8.83
C GLN A 583 8.96 -28.45 7.93
N PRO A 584 9.12 -29.63 7.30
CA PRO A 584 8.08 -30.20 6.44
C PRO A 584 6.76 -30.39 7.19
N GLY A 585 5.64 -30.04 6.55
CA GLY A 585 4.30 -30.16 7.13
C GLY A 585 3.90 -29.01 8.08
N ALA A 586 4.81 -28.09 8.39
CA ALA A 586 4.52 -26.99 9.32
C ALA A 586 3.37 -26.10 8.83
N THR A 587 2.66 -25.52 9.79
CA THR A 587 1.59 -24.56 9.50
C THR A 587 2.19 -23.18 9.21
N ILE A 588 1.76 -22.56 8.11
CA ILE A 588 2.10 -21.20 7.73
C ILE A 588 0.84 -20.35 7.74
N ILE A 589 0.80 -19.33 8.60
CA ILE A 589 -0.36 -18.46 8.77
C ILE A 589 -0.23 -17.21 7.91
N TYR A 590 -1.32 -16.77 7.29
CA TYR A 590 -1.37 -15.50 6.58
C TYR A 590 -2.75 -14.84 6.70
N ASP A 591 -2.83 -13.52 6.56
CA ASP A 591 -4.08 -12.81 6.76
C ASP A 591 -4.99 -12.79 5.51
N VAL A 592 -6.26 -12.44 5.70
CA VAL A 592 -7.26 -12.37 4.62
C VAL A 592 -6.91 -11.38 3.50
N LYS A 593 -5.91 -10.50 3.69
CA LYS A 593 -5.44 -9.60 2.65
C LYS A 593 -4.46 -10.25 1.68
N CYS A 594 -3.81 -11.37 2.00
CA CYS A 594 -2.76 -11.96 1.16
C CYS A 594 -3.31 -12.60 -0.13
N THR A 595 -2.46 -12.63 -1.16
CA THR A 595 -2.70 -13.26 -2.46
C THR A 595 -3.14 -14.72 -2.40
N ASN A 596 -3.96 -15.14 -3.36
CA ASN A 596 -4.37 -16.54 -3.54
C ASN A 596 -3.20 -17.46 -3.89
N HIS A 597 -2.13 -16.92 -4.50
CA HIS A 597 -0.96 -17.71 -4.86
C HIS A 597 -0.26 -18.33 -3.65
N LEU A 598 -0.33 -17.66 -2.49
CA LEU A 598 0.38 -18.07 -1.28
C LEU A 598 -0.05 -19.47 -0.81
N LYS A 599 -1.35 -19.79 -0.91
CA LYS A 599 -1.88 -21.13 -0.59
C LYS A 599 -1.19 -22.23 -1.40
N GLY A 600 -1.09 -22.02 -2.72
CA GLY A 600 -0.43 -22.96 -3.62
C GLY A 600 1.05 -23.09 -3.30
N GLN A 601 1.74 -21.97 -3.10
CA GLN A 601 3.17 -21.96 -2.76
C GLN A 601 3.49 -22.71 -1.46
N ILE A 602 2.65 -22.58 -0.44
CA ILE A 602 2.82 -23.32 0.82
C ILE A 602 2.59 -24.82 0.62
N LEU A 603 1.55 -25.21 -0.11
CA LEU A 603 1.24 -26.63 -0.38
C LEU A 603 2.33 -27.29 -1.23
N ASP A 604 2.81 -26.61 -2.27
CA ASP A 604 3.87 -27.10 -3.15
C ASP A 604 5.20 -27.28 -2.39
N ALA A 605 5.45 -26.44 -1.38
CA ALA A 605 6.59 -26.55 -0.48
C ALA A 605 6.39 -27.59 0.64
N GLY A 606 5.25 -28.30 0.66
CA GLY A 606 4.95 -29.36 1.63
C GLY A 606 4.44 -28.87 2.99
N GLY A 607 3.91 -27.64 3.06
CA GLY A 607 3.36 -27.04 4.28
C GLY A 607 1.83 -27.04 4.35
N SER A 608 1.31 -26.54 5.47
CA SER A 608 -0.13 -26.40 5.72
C SER A 608 -0.53 -24.92 5.74
N PRO A 609 -1.22 -24.38 4.72
CA PRO A 609 -1.64 -22.99 4.70
C PRO A 609 -2.83 -22.74 5.64
N LEU A 610 -2.77 -21.66 6.44
CA LEU A 610 -3.86 -21.24 7.30
C LEU A 610 -4.15 -19.74 7.15
N MET A 611 -5.24 -19.41 6.45
CA MET A 611 -5.73 -18.04 6.37
C MET A 611 -6.39 -17.63 7.71
N TRP A 612 -6.05 -16.46 8.22
CA TRP A 612 -6.57 -15.93 9.48
C TRP A 612 -6.92 -14.44 9.43
N ARG A 613 -7.44 -13.92 10.56
CA ARG A 613 -7.85 -12.52 10.73
C ARG A 613 -6.64 -11.59 10.70
N THR A 614 -6.79 -10.40 10.11
CA THR A 614 -5.73 -9.38 10.11
C THR A 614 -5.63 -8.75 11.50
N GLY A 615 -4.42 -8.60 12.01
CA GLY A 615 -4.08 -8.00 13.29
C GLY A 615 -2.95 -8.75 13.98
N HIS A 616 -1.81 -8.09 14.19
CA HIS A 616 -0.60 -8.71 14.72
C HIS A 616 -0.81 -9.48 16.05
N SER A 617 -1.63 -8.97 16.97
CA SER A 617 -1.99 -9.69 18.22
C SER A 617 -2.80 -10.96 17.97
N LEU A 618 -3.72 -10.96 16.98
CA LEU A 618 -4.52 -12.15 16.64
C LEU A 618 -3.68 -13.21 15.94
N ILE A 619 -2.72 -12.80 15.10
CA ILE A 619 -1.79 -13.72 14.44
C ILE A 619 -0.89 -14.38 15.49
N LYS A 620 -0.31 -13.62 16.43
CA LYS A 620 0.47 -14.19 17.56
C LYS A 620 -0.34 -15.16 18.41
N ALA A 621 -1.61 -14.84 18.69
CA ALA A 621 -2.50 -15.76 19.39
C ALA A 621 -2.72 -17.05 18.59
N LYS A 622 -2.96 -16.93 17.27
CA LYS A 622 -3.18 -18.09 16.41
C LYS A 622 -1.95 -18.96 16.24
N MET A 623 -0.76 -18.37 16.12
CA MET A 623 0.50 -19.11 16.08
C MET A 623 0.71 -19.96 17.34
N ARG A 624 0.38 -19.43 18.53
CA ARG A 624 0.44 -20.20 19.77
C ARG A 624 -0.57 -21.35 19.79
N GLU A 625 -1.78 -21.13 19.29
CA GLU A 625 -2.84 -22.15 19.21
C GLU A 625 -2.46 -23.30 18.26
N THR A 626 -1.86 -23.00 17.11
CA THR A 626 -1.59 -23.97 16.05
C THR A 626 -0.15 -24.47 16.01
N ALA A 627 0.72 -23.94 16.88
CA ALA A 627 2.17 -24.13 16.82
C ALA A 627 2.73 -23.88 15.41
N ALA A 628 2.26 -22.81 14.76
CA ALA A 628 2.75 -22.42 13.44
C ALA A 628 4.22 -21.97 13.51
N GLU A 629 5.01 -22.38 12.52
CA GLU A 629 6.45 -22.06 12.46
C GLU A 629 6.71 -20.68 11.85
N LEU A 630 5.75 -20.18 11.08
CA LEU A 630 5.82 -18.88 10.41
C LEU A 630 4.42 -18.29 10.25
N ALA A 631 4.33 -16.98 10.41
CA ALA A 631 3.19 -16.21 9.94
C ALA A 631 3.64 -14.93 9.25
N GLY A 632 2.77 -14.34 8.43
CA GLY A 632 2.96 -12.99 7.93
C GLY A 632 1.65 -12.32 7.53
N GLU A 633 1.66 -10.99 7.53
CA GLU A 633 0.51 -10.18 7.17
C GLU A 633 0.85 -9.25 6.01
N MET A 634 -0.16 -8.89 5.22
CA MET A 634 0.00 -7.95 4.12
C MET A 634 0.47 -6.54 4.57
N SER A 635 0.37 -6.21 5.85
CA SER A 635 0.90 -4.98 6.45
C SER A 635 2.42 -4.99 6.65
N GLY A 636 3.10 -6.13 6.46
CA GLY A 636 4.55 -6.24 6.59
C GLY A 636 5.04 -6.81 7.93
N HIS A 637 4.14 -7.24 8.82
CA HIS A 637 4.52 -8.01 10.02
C HIS A 637 4.88 -9.45 9.61
N PHE A 638 6.04 -9.93 10.06
CA PHE A 638 6.48 -11.31 9.87
C PHE A 638 6.86 -11.93 11.20
N PHE A 639 6.35 -13.13 11.46
CA PHE A 639 6.44 -13.80 12.75
C PHE A 639 7.16 -15.13 12.55
N PHE A 640 8.46 -15.16 12.83
CA PHE A 640 9.24 -16.40 12.78
C PHE A 640 9.17 -17.08 14.15
N LYS A 641 8.72 -18.35 14.18
CA LYS A 641 8.90 -19.24 15.32
C LYS A 641 10.06 -20.21 15.06
N GLU A 642 10.25 -20.63 13.82
CA GLU A 642 11.44 -21.36 13.41
C GLU A 642 12.69 -20.48 13.65
N ARG A 643 13.65 -20.99 14.45
CA ARG A 643 14.89 -20.32 14.89
C ARG A 643 14.69 -19.01 15.68
N TRP A 644 13.45 -18.64 15.99
CA TRP A 644 13.11 -17.40 16.66
C TRP A 644 11.97 -17.58 17.68
N TYR A 645 11.33 -16.49 18.09
CA TYR A 645 10.48 -16.50 19.30
C TYR A 645 8.97 -16.41 19.02
N GLY A 646 8.56 -16.21 17.77
CA GLY A 646 7.17 -16.19 17.33
C GLY A 646 6.47 -14.83 17.44
N PHE A 647 7.22 -13.75 17.74
CA PHE A 647 6.72 -12.38 17.65
C PHE A 647 7.09 -11.75 16.29
N ASP A 648 6.36 -10.70 15.93
CA ASP A 648 6.61 -9.87 14.76
C ASP A 648 7.91 -9.07 14.92
N ASP A 649 8.81 -9.20 13.94
CA ASP A 649 10.11 -8.56 13.95
C ASP A 649 10.57 -8.26 12.52
N GLY A 650 10.43 -6.99 12.11
CA GLY A 650 10.82 -6.55 10.78
C GLY A 650 12.33 -6.66 10.56
N ILE A 651 13.13 -6.39 11.60
CA ILE A 651 14.60 -6.40 11.54
C ILE A 651 15.10 -7.84 11.40
N TYR A 652 14.55 -8.78 12.16
CA TYR A 652 14.86 -10.20 11.99
C TYR A 652 14.37 -10.73 10.63
N ALA A 653 13.19 -10.31 10.17
CA ALA A 653 12.70 -10.67 8.84
C ALA A 653 13.63 -10.17 7.72
N ALA A 654 14.21 -8.97 7.86
CA ALA A 654 15.21 -8.44 6.94
C ALA A 654 16.49 -9.30 6.97
N ALA A 655 16.99 -9.66 8.14
CA ALA A 655 18.15 -10.55 8.27
C ALA A 655 17.90 -11.91 7.59
N ARG A 656 16.73 -12.52 7.84
CA ARG A 656 16.33 -13.80 7.22
C ARG A 656 16.17 -13.69 5.71
N LEU A 657 15.64 -12.57 5.21
CA LEU A 657 15.55 -12.31 3.77
C LEU A 657 16.94 -12.30 3.14
N LEU A 658 17.88 -11.58 3.75
CA LEU A 658 19.24 -11.46 3.23
C LEU A 658 19.99 -12.79 3.28
N GLU A 659 19.79 -13.60 4.32
CA GLU A 659 20.30 -14.98 4.39
C GLU A 659 19.82 -15.82 3.19
N ILE A 660 18.51 -15.78 2.89
CA ILE A 660 17.93 -16.55 1.78
C ILE A 660 18.45 -16.06 0.42
N LEU A 661 18.50 -14.74 0.21
CA LEU A 661 18.94 -14.15 -1.06
C LEU A 661 20.45 -14.32 -1.29
N ALA A 662 21.25 -14.23 -0.23
CA ALA A 662 22.69 -14.42 -0.30
C ALA A 662 23.09 -15.89 -0.46
N GLY A 663 22.30 -16.82 0.11
CA GLY A 663 22.51 -18.26 0.03
C GLY A 663 21.97 -18.93 -1.25
N ASP A 664 21.57 -18.17 -2.27
CA ASP A 664 21.11 -18.75 -3.53
C ASP A 664 22.25 -19.50 -4.26
N LEU A 665 22.15 -20.82 -4.29
CA LEU A 665 23.17 -21.71 -4.89
C LEU A 665 23.31 -21.54 -6.41
N GLN A 666 22.34 -20.92 -7.07
CA GLN A 666 22.39 -20.65 -8.52
C GLN A 666 23.08 -19.32 -8.84
N GLY A 667 23.44 -18.53 -7.82
CA GLY A 667 24.10 -17.24 -7.99
C GLY A 667 23.19 -16.16 -8.58
N ARG A 668 21.87 -16.32 -8.47
CA ARG A 668 20.89 -15.36 -9.00
C ARG A 668 20.94 -14.05 -8.23
N THR A 669 20.51 -12.97 -8.89
CA THR A 669 20.28 -11.68 -8.22
C THR A 669 18.99 -11.74 -7.39
N PRO A 670 18.81 -10.87 -6.39
CA PRO A 670 17.55 -10.76 -5.68
C PRO A 670 16.35 -10.58 -6.60
N GLU A 671 16.49 -9.75 -7.63
CA GLU A 671 15.45 -9.50 -8.63
C GLU A 671 15.06 -10.76 -9.40
N GLU A 672 16.04 -11.54 -9.86
CA GLU A 672 15.79 -12.82 -10.55
C GLU A 672 15.07 -13.82 -9.63
N ILE A 673 15.42 -13.86 -8.34
CA ILE A 673 14.75 -14.72 -7.35
C ILE A 673 13.28 -14.31 -7.19
N PHE A 674 13.01 -13.01 -6.99
CA PHE A 674 11.64 -12.51 -6.86
C PHE A 674 10.80 -12.73 -8.12
N ALA A 675 11.41 -12.63 -9.30
CA ALA A 675 10.76 -12.90 -10.58
C ALA A 675 10.30 -14.37 -10.72
N THR A 676 10.85 -15.31 -9.93
CA THR A 676 10.38 -16.71 -9.91
C THR A 676 9.09 -16.91 -9.09
N LEU A 677 8.71 -15.93 -8.27
CA LEU A 677 7.50 -16.00 -7.47
C LEU A 677 6.29 -15.59 -8.32
N PRO A 678 5.15 -16.30 -8.21
CA PRO A 678 3.95 -15.92 -8.93
C PRO A 678 3.49 -14.50 -8.55
N ASN A 679 2.93 -13.81 -9.53
CA ASN A 679 2.40 -12.46 -9.38
C ASN A 679 1.06 -12.34 -10.12
N SER A 680 0.26 -11.37 -9.71
CA SER A 680 -1.12 -11.16 -10.19
C SER A 680 -1.39 -9.67 -10.36
N VAL A 681 -2.43 -9.32 -11.13
CA VAL A 681 -2.89 -7.93 -11.21
C VAL A 681 -3.67 -7.64 -9.93
N SER A 682 -3.14 -6.75 -9.09
CA SER A 682 -3.80 -6.35 -7.84
C SER A 682 -3.94 -4.84 -7.71
N THR A 683 -4.94 -4.42 -6.95
CA THR A 683 -4.98 -3.04 -6.45
C THR A 683 -4.02 -2.88 -5.27
N PRO A 684 -3.55 -1.65 -4.99
CA PRO A 684 -3.06 -1.33 -3.65
C PRO A 684 -4.20 -1.50 -2.62
N GLU A 685 -3.87 -1.29 -1.34
CA GLU A 685 -4.89 -1.15 -0.31
C GLU A 685 -5.75 0.10 -0.59
N LEU A 686 -7.06 -0.09 -0.69
CA LEU A 686 -8.03 0.97 -0.91
C LEU A 686 -8.74 1.27 0.40
N LYS A 687 -8.90 2.54 0.75
CA LYS A 687 -9.53 2.99 2.00
C LYS A 687 -10.78 3.81 1.69
N ILE A 688 -11.86 3.52 2.42
CA ILE A 688 -13.08 4.34 2.43
C ILE A 688 -13.23 4.89 3.84
N GLU A 689 -13.10 6.21 3.97
CA GLU A 689 -13.28 6.89 5.25
C GLU A 689 -14.75 6.93 5.66
N LEU A 690 -15.01 6.62 6.93
CA LEU A 690 -16.30 6.66 7.58
C LEU A 690 -16.17 7.34 8.94
N ALA A 691 -17.30 7.66 9.58
CA ALA A 691 -17.23 8.11 10.97
C ALA A 691 -16.85 6.95 11.91
N GLU A 692 -16.31 7.31 13.08
CA GLU A 692 -15.97 6.34 14.13
C GLU A 692 -17.18 5.43 14.45
N GLY A 693 -16.95 4.11 14.44
CA GLY A 693 -17.97 3.09 14.61
C GLY A 693 -18.87 2.79 13.41
N GLU A 694 -18.97 3.66 12.39
CA GLU A 694 -19.85 3.41 11.24
C GLU A 694 -19.35 2.28 10.34
N HIS A 695 -18.04 2.13 10.21
CA HIS A 695 -17.39 1.05 9.44
C HIS A 695 -17.79 -0.35 9.94
N TYR A 696 -17.93 -0.57 11.25
CA TYR A 696 -18.44 -1.84 11.79
C TYR A 696 -19.92 -2.06 11.45
N ARG A 697 -20.77 -1.05 11.67
CA ARG A 697 -22.21 -1.12 11.35
C ARG A 697 -22.45 -1.36 9.86
N PHE A 698 -21.60 -0.77 9.01
CA PHE A 698 -21.64 -0.99 7.57
C PHE A 698 -21.33 -2.45 7.24
N MET A 699 -20.27 -3.02 7.82
CA MET A 699 -19.90 -4.42 7.60
C MET A 699 -20.97 -5.40 8.08
N ASP A 700 -21.67 -5.11 9.18
CA ASP A 700 -22.77 -5.95 9.65
C ASP A 700 -23.94 -5.98 8.66
N LYS A 701 -24.31 -4.82 8.09
CA LYS A 701 -25.33 -4.76 7.03
C LYS A 701 -24.86 -5.48 5.77
N LEU A 702 -23.61 -5.27 5.36
CA LEU A 702 -23.04 -5.91 4.18
C LEU A 702 -23.06 -7.43 4.30
N ARG A 703 -22.67 -8.00 5.44
CA ARG A 703 -22.71 -9.45 5.67
C ARG A 703 -24.12 -10.03 5.58
N GLN A 704 -25.15 -9.26 5.94
CA GLN A 704 -26.54 -9.70 5.89
C GLN A 704 -27.16 -9.61 4.48
N GLN A 705 -26.67 -8.69 3.64
CA GLN A 705 -27.31 -8.32 2.38
C GLN A 705 -26.53 -8.74 1.14
N ALA A 706 -25.21 -8.89 1.24
CA ALA A 706 -24.36 -9.09 0.08
C ALA A 706 -24.49 -10.50 -0.50
N SER A 707 -24.64 -10.58 -1.82
CA SER A 707 -24.56 -11.84 -2.58
C SER A 707 -23.40 -11.76 -3.56
N PHE A 708 -22.48 -12.72 -3.47
CA PHE A 708 -21.39 -12.87 -4.42
C PHE A 708 -21.58 -14.18 -5.17
N ASP A 709 -22.30 -14.10 -6.28
CA ASP A 709 -22.63 -15.26 -7.09
C ASP A 709 -21.34 -15.94 -7.58
N GLU A 710 -21.32 -17.27 -7.50
CA GLU A 710 -20.20 -18.14 -7.93
C GLU A 710 -18.88 -17.98 -7.13
N ALA A 711 -18.87 -17.14 -6.09
CA ALA A 711 -17.71 -16.96 -5.22
C ALA A 711 -17.74 -17.90 -4.01
N THR A 712 -16.58 -18.35 -3.56
CA THR A 712 -16.41 -18.92 -2.23
C THR A 712 -16.25 -17.78 -1.22
N LEU A 713 -17.16 -17.70 -0.25
CA LEU A 713 -17.14 -16.65 0.77
C LEU A 713 -16.35 -17.05 2.00
N ILE A 714 -15.48 -16.13 2.43
CA ILE A 714 -14.69 -16.22 3.65
C ILE A 714 -15.02 -14.99 4.51
N THR A 715 -15.58 -15.24 5.69
CA THR A 715 -16.11 -14.18 6.57
C THR A 715 -15.42 -14.10 7.94
N ILE A 716 -14.23 -14.70 8.07
CA ILE A 716 -13.43 -14.67 9.31
C ILE A 716 -13.01 -13.24 9.70
N ASP A 717 -12.76 -12.37 8.71
CA ASP A 717 -12.49 -10.95 8.88
C ASP A 717 -13.04 -10.20 7.67
N GLY A 718 -14.06 -9.38 7.90
CA GLY A 718 -14.84 -8.75 6.85
C GLY A 718 -15.62 -9.73 5.95
N VAL A 719 -15.58 -9.48 4.64
CA VAL A 719 -16.11 -10.34 3.58
C VAL A 719 -15.07 -10.44 2.46
N ARG A 720 -14.46 -11.61 2.33
CA ARG A 720 -13.63 -12.01 1.19
C ARG A 720 -14.42 -12.95 0.29
N ALA A 721 -14.36 -12.70 -1.01
CA ALA A 721 -15.03 -13.49 -2.04
C ALA A 721 -14.00 -13.96 -3.06
N ASP A 722 -13.83 -15.28 -3.17
CA ASP A 722 -12.83 -15.92 -4.03
C ASP A 722 -13.52 -16.58 -5.24
N TRP A 723 -13.15 -16.15 -6.45
CA TRP A 723 -13.46 -16.81 -7.72
C TRP A 723 -12.24 -17.59 -8.24
N PRO A 724 -12.40 -18.47 -9.24
CA PRO A 724 -11.26 -19.20 -9.83
C PRO A 724 -10.15 -18.32 -10.42
N ASP A 725 -10.49 -17.10 -10.86
CA ASP A 725 -9.65 -16.15 -11.60
C ASP A 725 -9.31 -14.88 -10.81
N GLY A 726 -9.65 -14.83 -9.51
CA GLY A 726 -9.35 -13.68 -8.64
C GLY A 726 -10.19 -13.61 -7.37
N TRP A 727 -9.91 -12.62 -6.52
CA TRP A 727 -10.64 -12.39 -5.28
C TRP A 727 -10.83 -10.91 -4.97
N GLY A 728 -11.80 -10.61 -4.10
CA GLY A 728 -11.98 -9.29 -3.51
C GLY A 728 -12.23 -9.36 -2.01
N LEU A 729 -11.82 -8.32 -1.30
CA LEU A 729 -12.03 -8.18 0.15
C LEU A 729 -12.61 -6.79 0.45
N VAL A 730 -13.51 -6.77 1.42
CA VAL A 730 -13.83 -5.58 2.19
C VAL A 730 -13.89 -5.93 3.68
N ARG A 731 -13.20 -5.16 4.50
CA ARG A 731 -13.20 -5.32 5.96
C ARG A 731 -13.22 -3.97 6.67
N ALA A 732 -13.61 -4.00 7.93
CA ALA A 732 -13.46 -2.86 8.84
C ALA A 732 -12.02 -2.80 9.36
N SER A 733 -11.38 -1.64 9.34
CA SER A 733 -10.12 -1.42 10.05
C SER A 733 -10.35 -1.41 11.56
N ASN A 734 -9.38 -1.93 12.31
CA ASN A 734 -9.44 -1.98 13.78
C ASN A 734 -8.72 -0.80 14.45
N THR A 735 -7.96 -0.02 13.68
CA THR A 735 -7.13 1.10 14.17
C THR A 735 -7.63 2.46 13.68
N THR A 736 -8.38 2.49 12.59
CA THR A 736 -8.87 3.72 11.94
C THR A 736 -10.31 3.51 11.47
N PRO A 737 -11.14 4.57 11.41
CA PRO A 737 -12.54 4.45 11.03
C PRO A 737 -12.73 4.34 9.51
N VAL A 738 -12.13 3.32 8.90
CA VAL A 738 -12.15 3.10 7.45
C VAL A 738 -12.58 1.68 7.10
N LEU A 739 -13.20 1.51 5.93
CA LEU A 739 -13.24 0.21 5.27
C LEU A 739 -11.96 0.04 4.46
N VAL A 740 -11.36 -1.13 4.58
CA VAL A 740 -10.17 -1.54 3.82
C VAL A 740 -10.60 -2.52 2.75
N LEU A 741 -10.21 -2.26 1.51
CA LEU A 741 -10.49 -3.11 0.36
C LEU A 741 -9.22 -3.46 -0.39
N ARG A 742 -9.20 -4.66 -0.96
CA ARG A 742 -8.16 -5.11 -1.89
C ARG A 742 -8.79 -6.05 -2.91
N PHE A 743 -8.34 -5.94 -4.15
CA PHE A 743 -8.76 -6.78 -5.25
C PHE A 743 -7.54 -7.35 -5.96
N GLU A 744 -7.66 -8.59 -6.40
CA GLU A 744 -6.61 -9.31 -7.10
C GLU A 744 -7.23 -10.22 -8.14
N ALA A 745 -6.60 -10.34 -9.31
CA ALA A 745 -7.04 -11.25 -10.36
C ALA A 745 -5.90 -11.64 -11.29
N ASP A 746 -6.11 -12.72 -12.04
CA ASP A 746 -5.14 -13.21 -13.02
C ASP A 746 -4.92 -12.23 -14.18
N ASN A 747 -5.92 -11.37 -14.45
CA ASN A 747 -5.86 -10.39 -15.53
C ASN A 747 -6.76 -9.16 -15.25
N PRO A 748 -6.55 -8.04 -15.98
CA PRO A 748 -7.31 -6.80 -15.76
C PRO A 748 -8.83 -6.92 -15.98
N VAL A 749 -9.28 -7.85 -16.84
CA VAL A 749 -10.71 -8.04 -17.12
C VAL A 749 -11.41 -8.66 -15.92
N ALA A 750 -10.82 -9.71 -15.34
CA ALA A 750 -11.31 -10.34 -14.12
C ALA A 750 -11.27 -9.35 -12.94
N LEU A 751 -10.19 -8.57 -12.79
CA LEU A 751 -10.09 -7.54 -11.74
C LEU A 751 -11.25 -6.54 -11.82
N LYS A 752 -11.52 -6.01 -13.03
CA LYS A 752 -12.61 -5.05 -13.24
C LYS A 752 -13.97 -5.66 -12.97
N ARG A 753 -14.20 -6.93 -13.33
CA ARG A 753 -15.43 -7.67 -13.02
C ARG A 753 -15.63 -7.75 -11.51
N ILE A 754 -14.61 -8.19 -10.77
CA ILE A 754 -14.66 -8.31 -9.30
C ILE A 754 -14.95 -6.96 -8.65
N GLN A 755 -14.24 -5.90 -9.08
CA GLN A 755 -14.51 -4.53 -8.64
C GLN A 755 -15.96 -4.10 -8.89
N GLN A 756 -16.54 -4.39 -10.07
CA GLN A 756 -17.94 -4.06 -10.34
C GLN A 756 -18.92 -4.82 -9.42
N ILE A 757 -18.63 -6.09 -9.12
CA ILE A 757 -19.46 -6.88 -8.20
C ILE A 757 -19.41 -6.25 -6.80
N PHE A 758 -18.22 -5.95 -6.27
CA PHE A 758 -18.09 -5.28 -4.98
C PHE A 758 -18.73 -3.90 -4.96
N ARG A 759 -18.54 -3.08 -6.00
CA ARG A 759 -19.21 -1.79 -6.16
C ARG A 759 -20.73 -1.93 -6.04
N LYS A 760 -21.33 -2.91 -6.73
CA LYS A 760 -22.77 -3.19 -6.64
C LYS A 760 -23.20 -3.55 -5.22
N GLN A 761 -22.46 -4.42 -4.52
CA GLN A 761 -22.80 -4.82 -3.15
C GLN A 761 -22.65 -3.68 -2.15
N LEU A 762 -21.58 -2.89 -2.24
CA LEU A 762 -21.35 -1.76 -1.33
C LEU A 762 -22.39 -0.65 -1.50
N LEU A 763 -22.72 -0.29 -2.74
CA LEU A 763 -23.74 0.72 -3.04
C LEU A 763 -25.16 0.26 -2.73
N ALA A 764 -25.42 -1.05 -2.68
CA ALA A 764 -26.69 -1.59 -2.22
C ALA A 764 -26.90 -1.36 -0.70
N VAL A 765 -25.82 -1.35 0.08
CA VAL A 765 -25.87 -1.03 1.52
C VAL A 765 -25.96 0.47 1.76
N ASP A 766 -25.14 1.25 1.04
CA ASP A 766 -25.18 2.72 1.07
C ASP A 766 -24.84 3.32 -0.29
N PHE A 767 -25.86 3.85 -0.97
CA PHE A 767 -25.74 4.46 -2.30
C PHE A 767 -24.93 5.76 -2.32
N LYS A 768 -24.63 6.36 -1.15
CA LYS A 768 -23.86 7.60 -1.03
C LYS A 768 -22.36 7.36 -0.88
N LEU A 769 -21.93 6.11 -0.73
CA LEU A 769 -20.52 5.77 -0.60
C LEU A 769 -19.70 6.26 -1.80
N LYS A 770 -18.61 6.96 -1.51
CA LYS A 770 -17.60 7.32 -2.50
C LYS A 770 -16.59 6.21 -2.59
N LEU A 771 -16.61 5.46 -3.70
CA LEU A 771 -15.72 4.32 -3.90
C LEU A 771 -14.45 4.78 -4.65
N PRO A 772 -13.24 4.43 -4.17
CA PRO A 772 -11.97 4.84 -4.76
C PRO A 772 -11.50 3.92 -5.92
N PHE A 773 -12.41 3.14 -6.50
CA PHE A 773 -12.16 2.17 -7.58
C PHE A 773 -13.40 2.05 -8.46
#